data_AF-A0A834VGW1-F1
#
_entry.id   AF-A0A834VGW1-F1
#
_cell.length_a   1.000
_cell.length_b   1.000
_cell.length_c   1.000
_cell.angle_alpha   90.00
_cell.angle_beta   90.00
_cell.angle_gamma   90.00
#
_symmetry.space_group_name_H-M   'P 1'
#
loop_
_entity.id
_entity.type
_entity.pdbx_description
1 polymer ?
#
loop_
_entity_poly.entity_id
_entity_poly.type
_entity_poly.pdbx_seq_one_letter_code
_entity_poly.pdbx_strand_id
1 'polypeptide(L)'
;MSPIDSKIVRRSVGKIFQSIFVTISAGLLIIGSFLITSVQLLNYALLYNLHRNLQRRINAFLQECLLSQFTVALEWYCGITVRLFVKSKETFENFNKSNSFVIGNHPFQIDSFFYWIFCDFFGVLGTAKAFLKYELRLIPIFGWAFIAGEFPFLRRDWKRDEKSIGPDLDLHLNSKMPCQMLFVPEGTRFTKEKYENSLNYAKEHNLIPYKYHLVPRVRGFTHILKHLRNNHPDDRYSLYQVELVKNGISPEISMKNFFKGKRLGVDIYLEEIDHKNLPSAQSNDEEFHQFLYKIFEEKDKLIDDYHKYHCFPHEFKLTKKRSLYKLIRFIFLNVFIAGGLLSWIIYLAIINESLLLRSVIYTLIAATYICIFVTLRNMQISNYGGASFEQIESFSNENIPSIPVQHLRCWYNNLDLNRQKMVKNYCFNDINHRTESICNHLFPNQSSECCWGYENDLQYNSSCLLYKPICDGPSESWASNRDEQMKIFFATSDFGYLRERMNELRVFCKITPKQQVKTDFVSRLECTQYLRLCRARNVFIDFENLANLREPARYREDILRYGDLGGWNCELDRKSLLNEGNHKSPLMSWFTEIANFKVLNDVRKCDIIIYKPTYIIKLDATVNMYHHFCDFINLYLTKHFNQTFSLDINILIWDTYPYRSNFGSVWNAFTRNKILDLQMFRSKMVCFKDVIFSFLPRMIFGLYYNMPLIPGCRSSGLFRAFNRHLLHYLNQSSSEQLISKNDSKIRIIFLKRETKHRRVLNQEELIERLEQKLKEVRQNDQVEIKSIDFNHRMSFMEQIKISSRTDILIGIHGAGLTHTLFQPDYGVLFELYNCEDESCYKDLARLRGTHYITWKDKTKFEAFVDDHNDLDKNLLGKHTLNLSITNSIQMNSFA
;
A
#
# COMPACT_ATOMS: atom_id res chain seq x y z
N MET A 1 -44.61 -20.26 29.18
CA MET A 1 -43.81 -20.71 28.02
C MET A 1 -44.11 -19.77 26.86
N SER A 2 -43.25 -18.77 26.61
CA SER A 2 -43.39 -17.84 25.49
C SER A 2 -42.70 -18.40 24.24
N PRO A 3 -43.19 -18.10 23.03
CA PRO A 3 -42.71 -18.70 21.80
C PRO A 3 -41.40 -18.04 21.37
N ILE A 4 -40.34 -18.84 21.23
CA ILE A 4 -39.06 -18.41 20.66
C ILE A 4 -39.29 -17.99 19.20
N ASP A 5 -38.81 -16.78 18.91
CA ASP A 5 -39.03 -16.02 17.68
C ASP A 5 -38.48 -16.76 16.44
N SER A 6 -39.39 -17.47 15.75
CA SER A 6 -39.15 -18.33 14.59
C SER A 6 -38.43 -17.64 13.41
N LYS A 7 -38.37 -16.30 13.38
CA LYS A 7 -37.70 -15.52 12.33
C LYS A 7 -36.17 -15.49 12.45
N ILE A 8 -35.62 -15.53 13.67
CA ILE A 8 -34.16 -15.48 13.90
C ILE A 8 -33.53 -16.84 13.60
N VAL A 9 -34.21 -17.92 14.02
CA VAL A 9 -33.83 -19.29 13.67
C VAL A 9 -33.89 -19.47 12.15
N ARG A 10 -34.97 -19.05 11.47
CA ARG A 10 -35.08 -19.12 9.99
C ARG A 10 -33.96 -18.39 9.25
N ARG A 11 -33.51 -17.22 9.71
CA ARG A 11 -32.42 -16.45 9.05
C ARG A 11 -31.03 -17.06 9.25
N SER A 12 -30.72 -17.54 10.45
CA SER A 12 -29.44 -18.19 10.76
C SER A 12 -29.34 -19.56 10.09
N VAL A 13 -30.43 -20.32 10.13
CA VAL A 13 -30.60 -21.57 9.38
C VAL A 13 -30.45 -21.30 7.88
N GLY A 14 -31.11 -20.28 7.33
CA GLY A 14 -30.98 -19.89 5.92
C GLY A 14 -29.54 -19.56 5.49
N LYS A 15 -28.75 -18.85 6.31
CA LYS A 15 -27.34 -18.55 6.01
C LYS A 15 -26.44 -19.79 6.06
N ILE A 16 -26.71 -20.73 6.97
CA ILE A 16 -25.98 -22.00 7.06
C ILE A 16 -26.34 -22.90 5.87
N PHE A 17 -27.64 -23.05 5.56
CA PHE A 17 -28.10 -23.78 4.38
C PHE A 17 -27.56 -23.18 3.08
N GLN A 18 -27.52 -21.86 2.94
CA GLN A 18 -26.93 -21.19 1.77
C GLN A 18 -25.42 -21.45 1.67
N SER A 19 -24.70 -21.40 2.80
CA SER A 19 -23.25 -21.70 2.82
C SER A 19 -22.96 -23.16 2.48
N ILE A 20 -23.74 -24.09 3.02
CA ILE A 20 -23.64 -25.52 2.73
C ILE A 20 -23.98 -25.77 1.26
N PHE A 21 -25.07 -25.16 0.76
CA PHE A 21 -25.50 -25.26 -0.63
C PHE A 21 -24.43 -24.75 -1.59
N VAL A 22 -23.81 -23.60 -1.32
CA VAL A 22 -22.72 -23.05 -2.16
C VAL A 22 -21.48 -23.95 -2.12
N THR A 23 -21.08 -24.45 -0.95
CA THR A 23 -19.93 -25.37 -0.82
C THR A 23 -20.18 -26.69 -1.55
N ILE A 24 -21.36 -27.28 -1.39
CA ILE A 24 -21.75 -28.52 -2.09
C ILE A 24 -21.80 -28.25 -3.60
N SER A 25 -22.41 -27.14 -4.04
CA SER A 25 -22.49 -26.77 -5.45
C SER A 25 -21.12 -26.54 -6.08
N ALA A 26 -20.19 -25.90 -5.36
CA ALA A 26 -18.82 -25.72 -5.81
C ALA A 26 -18.05 -27.04 -5.87
N GLY A 27 -18.22 -27.92 -4.88
CA GLY A 27 -17.63 -29.26 -4.89
C GLY A 27 -18.13 -30.12 -6.04
N LEU A 28 -19.44 -30.13 -6.28
CA LEU A 28 -20.05 -30.82 -7.42
C LEU A 28 -19.58 -30.28 -8.77
N LEU A 29 -19.45 -28.95 -8.90
CA LEU A 29 -18.89 -28.30 -10.09
C LEU A 29 -17.45 -28.73 -10.37
N ILE A 30 -16.62 -28.85 -9.32
CA ILE A 30 -15.24 -29.29 -9.45
C ILE A 30 -15.18 -30.77 -9.88
N ILE A 31 -16.00 -31.63 -9.26
CA ILE A 31 -16.07 -33.05 -9.65
C ILE A 31 -16.55 -33.19 -11.09
N GLY A 32 -17.61 -32.48 -11.49
CA GLY A 32 -18.12 -32.49 -12.86
C GLY A 32 -17.08 -31.98 -13.87
N SER A 33 -16.35 -30.91 -13.54
CA SER A 33 -15.27 -30.38 -14.37
C SER A 33 -14.09 -31.35 -14.47
N PHE A 34 -13.73 -32.03 -13.38
CA PHE A 34 -12.70 -33.06 -13.37
C PHE A 34 -13.10 -34.26 -14.23
N LEU A 35 -14.37 -34.71 -14.17
CA LEU A 35 -14.87 -35.79 -15.02
C LEU A 35 -14.79 -35.42 -16.51
N ILE A 36 -15.27 -34.23 -16.90
CA ILE A 36 -15.12 -33.76 -18.29
C ILE A 36 -13.65 -33.77 -18.71
N THR A 37 -12.78 -33.17 -17.88
CA THR A 37 -11.36 -33.04 -18.21
C THR A 37 -10.67 -34.40 -18.33
N SER A 38 -11.07 -35.37 -17.50
CA SER A 38 -10.55 -36.75 -17.57
C SER A 38 -10.94 -37.41 -18.89
N VAL A 39 -12.19 -37.21 -19.35
CA VAL A 39 -12.63 -37.67 -20.66
C VAL A 39 -11.90 -36.93 -21.79
N GLN A 40 -11.63 -35.62 -21.64
CA GLN A 40 -10.84 -34.87 -22.62
C GLN A 40 -9.42 -35.41 -22.74
N LEU A 41 -8.75 -35.70 -21.61
CA LEU A 41 -7.42 -36.28 -21.57
C LEU A 41 -7.40 -37.70 -22.16
N LEU A 42 -8.41 -38.53 -21.89
CA LEU A 42 -8.55 -39.85 -22.48
C LEU A 42 -8.78 -39.76 -23.99
N ASN A 43 -9.67 -38.88 -24.44
CA ASN A 43 -9.91 -38.59 -25.85
C ASN A 43 -8.64 -38.11 -26.55
N TYR A 44 -7.86 -37.24 -25.89
CA TYR A 44 -6.56 -36.81 -26.39
C TYR A 44 -5.58 -37.97 -26.48
N ALA A 45 -5.42 -38.77 -25.41
CA ALA A 45 -4.47 -39.89 -25.39
C ALA A 45 -4.79 -40.98 -26.42
N LEU A 46 -6.07 -41.29 -26.63
CA LEU A 46 -6.51 -42.36 -27.54
C LEU A 46 -6.59 -41.90 -28.99
N LEU A 47 -7.23 -40.75 -29.25
CA LEU A 47 -7.62 -40.37 -30.62
C LEU A 47 -6.69 -39.34 -31.27
N TYR A 48 -5.80 -38.68 -30.54
CA TYR A 48 -4.92 -37.65 -31.09
C TYR A 48 -4.08 -38.16 -32.27
N ASN A 49 -3.45 -39.34 -32.10
CA ASN A 49 -2.63 -39.97 -33.14
C ASN A 49 -3.42 -40.87 -34.09
N LEU A 50 -4.64 -41.32 -33.71
CA LEU A 50 -5.43 -42.27 -34.51
C LEU A 50 -6.45 -41.58 -35.43
N HIS A 51 -7.18 -40.58 -34.93
CA HIS A 51 -8.24 -39.92 -35.70
C HIS A 51 -8.48 -38.47 -35.25
N ARG A 52 -7.59 -37.57 -35.67
CA ARG A 52 -7.53 -36.16 -35.25
C ARG A 52 -8.84 -35.38 -35.38
N ASN A 53 -9.57 -35.56 -36.49
CA ASN A 53 -10.85 -34.86 -36.70
C ASN A 53 -11.94 -35.28 -35.68
N LEU A 54 -11.92 -36.55 -35.27
CA LEU A 54 -12.88 -37.08 -34.31
C LEU A 54 -12.49 -36.64 -32.91
N GLN A 55 -11.18 -36.69 -32.58
CA GLN A 55 -10.63 -36.13 -31.34
C GLN A 55 -11.09 -34.69 -31.14
N ARG A 56 -10.96 -33.84 -32.16
CA ARG A 56 -11.33 -32.42 -32.09
C ARG A 56 -12.83 -32.19 -31.97
N ARG A 57 -13.66 -32.96 -32.68
CA ARG A 57 -15.14 -32.87 -32.57
C ARG A 57 -15.60 -33.23 -31.16
N ILE A 58 -15.11 -34.34 -30.63
CA ILE A 58 -15.43 -34.78 -29.26
C ILE A 58 -14.91 -33.74 -28.27
N ASN A 59 -13.68 -33.27 -28.45
CA ASN A 59 -13.09 -32.30 -27.53
C ASN A 59 -13.78 -30.93 -27.58
N ALA A 60 -14.26 -30.48 -28.75
CA ALA A 60 -15.03 -29.25 -28.86
C ALA A 60 -16.33 -29.35 -28.06
N PHE A 61 -17.04 -30.49 -28.15
CA PHE A 61 -18.22 -30.74 -27.33
C PHE A 61 -17.90 -30.75 -25.83
N LEU A 62 -16.85 -31.48 -25.42
CA LEU A 62 -16.42 -31.55 -24.02
C LEU A 62 -15.97 -30.18 -23.49
N GLN A 63 -15.26 -29.41 -24.31
CA GLN A 63 -14.82 -28.06 -23.97
C GLN A 63 -16.01 -27.11 -23.86
N GLU A 64 -17.01 -27.23 -24.72
CA GLU A 64 -18.27 -26.49 -24.56
C GLU A 64 -18.96 -26.87 -23.24
N CYS A 65 -19.00 -28.16 -22.89
CA CYS A 65 -19.55 -28.61 -21.61
C CYS A 65 -18.79 -28.00 -20.43
N LEU A 66 -17.47 -27.94 -20.50
CA LEU A 66 -16.62 -27.35 -19.46
C LEU A 66 -16.82 -25.83 -19.33
N LEU A 67 -16.66 -25.09 -20.43
CA LEU A 67 -16.75 -23.62 -20.42
C LEU A 67 -18.18 -23.13 -20.17
N SER A 68 -19.19 -23.89 -20.60
CA SER A 68 -20.58 -23.52 -20.37
C SER A 68 -20.96 -23.50 -18.89
N GLN A 69 -20.22 -24.19 -18.02
CA GLN A 69 -20.42 -24.09 -16.57
C GLN A 69 -20.23 -22.64 -16.06
N PHE A 70 -19.26 -21.90 -16.59
CA PHE A 70 -19.06 -20.49 -16.27
C PHE A 70 -20.13 -19.59 -16.88
N THR A 71 -20.52 -19.85 -18.13
CA THR A 71 -21.59 -19.06 -18.79
C THR A 71 -22.93 -19.26 -18.09
N VAL A 72 -23.26 -20.47 -17.66
CA VAL A 72 -24.48 -20.78 -16.89
C VAL A 72 -24.43 -20.11 -15.52
N ALA A 73 -23.27 -20.14 -14.85
CA ALA A 73 -23.09 -19.41 -13.59
C ALA A 73 -23.26 -17.89 -13.78
N LEU A 74 -22.77 -17.31 -14.88
CA LEU A 74 -23.01 -15.90 -15.20
C LEU A 74 -24.50 -15.62 -15.50
N GLU A 75 -25.14 -16.41 -16.34
CA GLU A 75 -26.54 -16.25 -16.76
C GLU A 75 -27.54 -16.43 -15.62
N TRP A 76 -27.39 -17.50 -14.85
CA TRP A 76 -28.39 -17.97 -13.90
C TRP A 76 -28.05 -17.61 -12.46
N TYR A 77 -26.77 -17.71 -12.06
CA TYR A 77 -26.36 -17.39 -10.69
C TYR A 77 -26.07 -15.89 -10.52
N CYS A 78 -25.33 -15.26 -11.43
CA CYS A 78 -25.05 -13.82 -11.35
C CYS A 78 -26.19 -12.97 -11.93
N GLY A 79 -26.92 -13.46 -12.93
CA GLY A 79 -27.96 -12.70 -13.62
C GLY A 79 -27.39 -11.61 -14.53
N ILE A 80 -26.48 -11.97 -15.43
CA ILE A 80 -25.79 -10.99 -16.29
C ILE A 80 -26.71 -10.10 -17.14
N THR A 81 -26.19 -8.95 -17.52
CA THR A 81 -26.78 -8.06 -18.54
C THR A 81 -25.72 -7.76 -19.58
N VAL A 82 -25.63 -8.62 -20.59
CA VAL A 82 -24.65 -8.50 -21.69
C VAL A 82 -25.34 -8.08 -22.97
N ARG A 83 -24.82 -7.02 -23.60
CA ARG A 83 -25.35 -6.46 -24.84
C ARG A 83 -24.25 -6.53 -25.90
N LEU A 84 -24.53 -7.18 -27.02
CA LEU A 84 -23.63 -7.27 -28.17
C LEU A 84 -24.10 -6.26 -29.22
N PHE A 85 -23.22 -5.32 -29.55
CA PHE A 85 -23.38 -4.30 -30.58
C PHE A 85 -22.56 -4.74 -31.77
N VAL A 86 -23.20 -4.89 -32.93
CA VAL A 86 -22.50 -5.33 -34.15
C VAL A 86 -22.53 -4.20 -35.17
N LYS A 87 -21.36 -3.88 -35.74
CA LYS A 87 -21.25 -2.82 -36.74
C LYS A 87 -22.11 -3.07 -37.97
N SER A 88 -22.12 -4.30 -38.48
CA SER A 88 -22.94 -4.69 -39.65
C SER A 88 -23.57 -6.07 -39.49
N LYS A 89 -24.67 -6.32 -40.20
CA LYS A 89 -25.30 -7.65 -40.29
C LYS A 89 -24.38 -8.72 -40.86
N GLU A 90 -23.60 -8.36 -41.88
CA GLU A 90 -22.62 -9.24 -42.51
C GLU A 90 -21.56 -9.72 -41.50
N THR A 91 -21.01 -8.81 -40.68
CA THR A 91 -20.06 -9.14 -39.61
C THR A 91 -20.59 -10.22 -38.66
N PHE A 92 -21.87 -10.16 -38.30
CA PHE A 92 -22.48 -11.16 -37.42
C PHE A 92 -22.65 -12.52 -38.09
N GLU A 93 -23.10 -12.52 -39.35
CA GLU A 93 -23.33 -13.73 -40.11
C GLU A 93 -22.01 -14.44 -40.47
N ASN A 94 -20.89 -13.72 -40.58
CA ASN A 94 -19.61 -14.28 -40.97
C ASN A 94 -18.80 -14.88 -39.82
N PHE A 95 -18.99 -14.42 -38.58
CA PHE A 95 -18.14 -14.78 -37.44
C PHE A 95 -17.99 -16.29 -37.18
N ASN A 96 -19.01 -17.11 -37.46
CA ASN A 96 -18.98 -18.56 -37.25
C ASN A 96 -18.74 -19.39 -38.52
N LYS A 97 -18.57 -18.76 -39.69
CA LYS A 97 -18.42 -19.45 -40.98
C LYS A 97 -16.98 -19.86 -41.30
N SER A 98 -16.00 -19.07 -40.85
CA SER A 98 -14.57 -19.30 -41.09
C SER A 98 -13.79 -19.32 -39.78
N ASN A 99 -12.48 -19.60 -39.85
CA ASN A 99 -11.61 -19.34 -38.70
C ASN A 99 -11.56 -17.83 -38.44
N SER A 100 -11.52 -17.43 -37.18
CA SER A 100 -11.45 -16.00 -36.85
C SER A 100 -10.25 -15.72 -35.98
N PHE A 101 -9.55 -14.63 -36.28
CA PHE A 101 -8.59 -14.03 -35.38
C PHE A 101 -9.21 -12.77 -34.77
N VAL A 102 -9.31 -12.75 -33.44
CA VAL A 102 -10.05 -11.75 -32.70
C VAL A 102 -9.09 -10.90 -31.89
N ILE A 103 -9.04 -9.59 -32.17
CA ILE A 103 -8.24 -8.60 -31.44
C ILE A 103 -9.09 -7.99 -30.33
N GLY A 104 -8.81 -8.39 -29.10
CA GLY A 104 -9.52 -7.95 -27.90
C GLY A 104 -8.75 -6.95 -27.03
N ASN A 105 -9.45 -6.35 -26.06
CA ASN A 105 -8.88 -5.57 -24.96
C ASN A 105 -8.81 -6.39 -23.64
N HIS A 106 -8.04 -5.93 -22.63
CA HIS A 106 -7.90 -6.60 -21.32
C HIS A 106 -8.37 -5.76 -20.10
N PRO A 107 -9.65 -5.34 -20.03
CA PRO A 107 -10.09 -4.29 -19.11
C PRO A 107 -10.46 -4.81 -17.71
N PHE A 108 -10.74 -6.12 -17.56
CA PHE A 108 -11.29 -6.70 -16.32
C PHE A 108 -10.49 -7.89 -15.82
N GLN A 109 -10.77 -8.33 -14.58
CA GLN A 109 -10.16 -9.54 -14.02
C GLN A 109 -10.70 -10.83 -14.64
N ILE A 110 -11.99 -10.86 -15.00
CA ILE A 110 -12.70 -12.05 -15.51
C ILE A 110 -13.24 -11.83 -16.93
N ASP A 111 -12.57 -10.99 -17.70
CA ASP A 111 -12.91 -10.69 -19.10
C ASP A 111 -12.97 -11.95 -19.98
N SER A 112 -12.11 -12.95 -19.73
CA SER A 112 -12.20 -14.27 -20.37
C SER A 112 -13.60 -14.90 -20.30
N PHE A 113 -14.33 -14.70 -19.19
CA PHE A 113 -15.69 -15.24 -19.07
C PHE A 113 -16.69 -14.51 -19.98
N PHE A 114 -16.45 -13.22 -20.22
CA PHE A 114 -17.27 -12.42 -21.14
C PHE A 114 -16.91 -12.67 -22.60
N TYR A 115 -15.64 -13.00 -22.91
CA TYR A 115 -15.26 -13.55 -24.22
C TYR A 115 -15.90 -14.92 -24.48
N TRP A 116 -16.09 -15.75 -23.46
CA TRP A 116 -16.87 -16.99 -23.60
C TRP A 116 -18.35 -16.71 -23.86
N ILE A 117 -18.97 -15.76 -23.14
CA ILE A 117 -20.34 -15.31 -23.45
C ILE A 117 -20.45 -14.75 -24.87
N PHE A 118 -19.44 -14.00 -25.32
CA PHE A 118 -19.34 -13.50 -26.69
C PHE A 118 -19.36 -14.66 -27.71
N CYS A 119 -18.47 -15.64 -27.58
CA CYS A 119 -18.49 -16.85 -28.43
C CYS A 119 -19.84 -17.59 -28.36
N ASP A 120 -20.51 -17.50 -27.20
CA ASP A 120 -21.81 -18.12 -26.97
C ASP A 120 -22.96 -17.44 -27.72
N PHE A 121 -22.82 -16.19 -28.19
CA PHE A 121 -23.79 -15.57 -29.11
C PHE A 121 -23.81 -16.26 -30.47
N PHE A 122 -22.69 -16.88 -30.86
CA PHE A 122 -22.49 -17.47 -32.19
C PHE A 122 -22.50 -19.00 -32.19
N GLY A 123 -22.63 -19.63 -31.01
CA GLY A 123 -22.63 -21.09 -30.87
C GLY A 123 -21.25 -21.74 -31.02
N VAL A 124 -20.17 -20.98 -30.87
CA VAL A 124 -18.78 -21.42 -31.13
C VAL A 124 -17.95 -21.57 -29.85
N LEU A 125 -18.59 -21.67 -28.68
CA LEU A 125 -17.92 -21.76 -27.39
C LEU A 125 -16.95 -22.96 -27.29
N GLY A 126 -17.30 -24.11 -27.89
CA GLY A 126 -16.46 -25.31 -27.88
C GLY A 126 -15.17 -25.22 -28.71
N THR A 127 -15.14 -24.33 -29.70
CA THR A 127 -13.97 -24.12 -30.58
C THR A 127 -13.20 -22.84 -30.27
N ALA A 128 -13.62 -22.10 -29.24
CA ALA A 128 -12.92 -20.91 -28.78
C ALA A 128 -11.52 -21.24 -28.26
N LYS A 129 -10.52 -20.48 -28.72
CA LYS A 129 -9.12 -20.55 -28.31
C LYS A 129 -8.62 -19.16 -27.94
N ALA A 130 -7.58 -19.12 -27.13
CA ALA A 130 -6.90 -17.89 -26.78
C ALA A 130 -5.41 -18.18 -26.56
N PHE A 131 -4.55 -17.19 -26.78
CA PHE A 131 -3.16 -17.28 -26.37
C PHE A 131 -3.06 -17.20 -24.86
N LEU A 132 -2.72 -18.32 -24.23
CA LEU A 132 -2.68 -18.47 -22.78
C LEU A 132 -1.26 -18.29 -22.25
N LYS A 133 -1.15 -17.81 -21.01
CA LYS A 133 0.13 -17.80 -20.28
C LYS A 133 0.54 -19.25 -19.97
N TYR A 134 1.79 -19.62 -20.25
CA TYR A 134 2.29 -21.00 -20.13
C TYR A 134 2.07 -21.62 -18.75
N GLU A 135 2.17 -20.83 -17.69
CA GLU A 135 1.97 -21.27 -16.30
C GLU A 135 0.52 -21.71 -16.01
N LEU A 136 -0.47 -21.29 -16.81
CA LEU A 136 -1.87 -21.72 -16.67
C LEU A 136 -2.04 -23.23 -16.92
N ARG A 137 -1.10 -23.85 -17.64
CA ARG A 137 -1.09 -25.31 -17.87
C ARG A 137 -0.96 -26.13 -16.58
N LEU A 138 -0.44 -25.51 -15.51
CA LEU A 138 -0.23 -26.14 -14.20
C LEU A 138 -1.48 -26.13 -13.32
N ILE A 139 -2.52 -25.36 -13.69
CA ILE A 139 -3.77 -25.32 -12.93
C ILE A 139 -4.50 -26.65 -13.11
N PRO A 140 -4.80 -27.40 -12.03
CA PRO A 140 -5.56 -28.64 -12.14
C PRO A 140 -6.91 -28.41 -12.83
N ILE A 141 -7.41 -29.42 -13.55
CA ILE A 141 -8.66 -29.37 -14.32
C ILE A 141 -8.53 -28.41 -15.52
N PHE A 142 -8.50 -27.09 -15.30
CA PHE A 142 -8.53 -26.12 -16.40
C PHE A 142 -7.25 -26.12 -17.24
N GLY A 143 -6.07 -26.18 -16.60
CA GLY A 143 -4.80 -26.30 -17.32
C GLY A 143 -4.71 -27.57 -18.17
N TRP A 144 -5.21 -28.69 -17.63
CA TRP A 144 -5.27 -29.96 -18.36
C TRP A 144 -6.28 -29.92 -19.51
N ALA A 145 -7.44 -29.28 -19.29
CA ALA A 145 -8.44 -29.06 -20.34
C ALA A 145 -7.90 -28.16 -21.46
N PHE A 146 -7.08 -27.15 -21.14
CA PHE A 146 -6.42 -26.32 -22.14
C PHE A 146 -5.36 -27.11 -22.94
N ILE A 147 -4.62 -28.01 -22.30
CA ILE A 147 -3.68 -28.92 -22.99
C ILE A 147 -4.44 -29.87 -23.93
N ALA A 148 -5.45 -30.59 -23.43
CA ALA A 148 -6.29 -31.48 -24.25
C ALA A 148 -7.07 -30.71 -25.34
N GLY A 149 -7.33 -29.43 -25.05
CA GLY A 149 -7.86 -28.40 -25.92
C GLY A 149 -6.94 -27.93 -27.04
N GLU A 150 -5.67 -28.33 -27.07
CA GLU A 150 -4.68 -27.76 -28.00
C GLU A 150 -4.64 -26.21 -27.92
N PHE A 151 -4.75 -25.58 -26.73
CA PHE A 151 -4.63 -24.12 -26.62
C PHE A 151 -3.17 -23.67 -26.81
N PRO A 152 -2.92 -22.57 -27.54
CA PRO A 152 -1.59 -22.01 -27.68
C PRO A 152 -1.12 -21.39 -26.35
N PHE A 153 0.08 -21.77 -25.90
CA PHE A 153 0.68 -21.29 -24.65
C PHE A 153 1.93 -20.45 -24.90
N LEU A 154 1.92 -19.21 -24.43
CA LEU A 154 3.04 -18.27 -24.51
C LEU A 154 3.88 -18.31 -23.22
N ARG A 155 5.20 -18.51 -23.39
CA ARG A 155 6.19 -18.51 -22.31
C ARG A 155 6.63 -17.12 -21.89
N ARG A 156 6.23 -16.07 -22.63
CA ARG A 156 6.68 -14.67 -22.45
C ARG A 156 8.18 -14.51 -22.72
N ASP A 157 8.68 -15.31 -23.66
CA ASP A 157 10.06 -15.31 -24.14
C ASP A 157 10.02 -15.35 -25.66
N TRP A 158 10.36 -14.22 -26.29
CA TRP A 158 10.24 -14.05 -27.74
C TRP A 158 10.96 -15.15 -28.53
N LYS A 159 12.19 -15.51 -28.16
CA LYS A 159 12.99 -16.50 -28.93
C LYS A 159 12.35 -17.89 -28.95
N ARG A 160 11.54 -18.20 -27.93
CA ARG A 160 10.81 -19.47 -27.81
C ARG A 160 9.44 -19.37 -28.45
N ASP A 161 8.71 -18.29 -28.15
CA ASP A 161 7.34 -18.09 -28.60
C ASP A 161 7.29 -17.88 -30.14
N GLU A 162 8.28 -17.20 -30.73
CA GLU A 162 8.43 -17.05 -32.19
C GLU A 162 8.48 -18.40 -32.92
N LYS A 163 9.03 -19.44 -32.29
CA LYS A 163 9.15 -20.77 -32.90
C LYS A 163 7.88 -21.61 -32.76
N SER A 164 7.02 -21.31 -31.78
CA SER A 164 5.80 -22.11 -31.50
C SER A 164 4.54 -21.50 -32.09
N ILE A 165 4.45 -20.17 -32.21
CA ILE A 165 3.24 -19.47 -32.66
C ILE A 165 2.79 -19.91 -34.06
N GLY A 166 3.68 -19.95 -35.04
CA GLY A 166 3.35 -20.37 -36.42
C GLY A 166 2.77 -21.79 -36.48
N PRO A 167 3.47 -22.81 -35.95
CA PRO A 167 2.96 -24.18 -35.87
C PRO A 167 1.61 -24.31 -35.16
N ASP A 168 1.40 -23.59 -34.06
CA ASP A 168 0.12 -23.60 -33.33
C ASP A 168 -1.02 -22.99 -34.16
N LEU A 169 -0.76 -21.94 -34.96
CA LEU A 169 -1.74 -21.35 -35.87
C LEU A 169 -2.12 -22.33 -36.99
N ASP A 170 -1.11 -22.93 -37.65
CA ASP A 170 -1.30 -23.91 -38.72
C ASP A 170 -2.14 -25.10 -38.24
N LEU A 171 -1.93 -25.49 -36.98
CA LEU A 171 -2.65 -26.57 -36.31
C LEU A 171 -4.17 -26.38 -36.36
N HIS A 172 -4.61 -25.15 -36.13
CA HIS A 172 -6.01 -24.78 -36.03
C HIS A 172 -6.61 -24.39 -37.38
N LEU A 173 -5.88 -23.65 -38.20
CA LEU A 173 -6.36 -23.17 -39.50
C LEU A 173 -6.57 -24.31 -40.51
N ASN A 174 -5.76 -25.38 -40.41
CA ASN A 174 -5.92 -26.57 -41.24
C ASN A 174 -6.99 -27.55 -40.71
N SER A 175 -7.69 -27.20 -39.63
CA SER A 175 -8.79 -28.00 -39.09
C SER A 175 -10.06 -27.86 -39.93
N LYS A 176 -10.86 -28.92 -40.01
CA LYS A 176 -12.22 -28.86 -40.60
C LYS A 176 -13.24 -28.12 -39.71
N MET A 177 -12.86 -27.72 -38.51
CA MET A 177 -13.73 -27.01 -37.57
C MET A 177 -13.24 -25.56 -37.42
N PRO A 178 -14.12 -24.55 -37.58
CA PRO A 178 -13.73 -23.15 -37.48
C PRO A 178 -13.28 -22.82 -36.04
N CYS A 179 -12.07 -22.30 -35.93
CA CYS A 179 -11.44 -21.89 -34.68
C CYS A 179 -11.59 -20.38 -34.47
N GLN A 180 -12.00 -19.99 -33.25
CA GLN A 180 -12.16 -18.59 -32.87
C GLN A 180 -11.03 -18.20 -31.93
N MET A 181 -9.99 -17.57 -32.45
CA MET A 181 -8.73 -17.36 -31.73
C MET A 181 -8.59 -15.93 -31.22
N LEU A 182 -8.69 -15.78 -29.90
CA LEU A 182 -8.54 -14.50 -29.21
C LEU A 182 -7.06 -14.16 -28.98
N PHE A 183 -6.69 -12.96 -29.39
CA PHE A 183 -5.41 -12.33 -29.10
C PHE A 183 -5.64 -10.96 -28.46
N VAL A 184 -4.94 -10.69 -27.35
CA VAL A 184 -5.10 -9.45 -26.58
C VAL A 184 -3.74 -8.74 -26.52
N PRO A 185 -3.48 -7.80 -27.45
CA PRO A 185 -2.15 -7.20 -27.66
C PRO A 185 -1.60 -6.39 -26.48
N GLU A 186 -2.46 -5.87 -25.59
CA GLU A 186 -2.03 -5.21 -24.35
C GLU A 186 -1.15 -6.14 -23.49
N GLY A 187 -1.35 -7.46 -23.62
CA GLY A 187 -0.53 -8.50 -23.01
C GLY A 187 -0.68 -8.64 -21.50
N THR A 188 -1.41 -7.71 -20.86
CA THR A 188 -1.66 -7.66 -19.43
C THR A 188 -2.91 -6.82 -19.11
N ARG A 189 -3.50 -7.00 -17.93
CA ARG A 189 -4.70 -6.27 -17.52
C ARG A 189 -4.44 -4.79 -17.36
N PHE A 190 -5.43 -3.98 -17.73
CA PHE A 190 -5.45 -2.55 -17.47
C PHE A 190 -5.47 -2.28 -15.95
N THR A 191 -4.44 -1.59 -15.44
CA THR A 191 -4.37 -1.08 -14.06
C THR A 191 -3.77 0.31 -14.07
N LYS A 192 -4.02 1.13 -13.04
CA LYS A 192 -3.53 2.51 -12.99
C LYS A 192 -1.99 2.61 -13.14
N GLU A 193 -1.26 1.77 -12.43
CA GLU A 193 0.21 1.68 -12.52
C GLU A 193 0.70 1.32 -13.94
N LYS A 194 0.07 0.32 -14.57
CA LYS A 194 0.46 -0.11 -15.93
C LYS A 194 0.07 0.92 -16.98
N TYR A 195 -1.01 1.63 -16.75
CA TYR A 195 -1.43 2.75 -17.58
C TYR A 195 -0.42 3.90 -17.49
N GLU A 196 0.04 4.27 -16.29
CA GLU A 196 1.11 5.27 -16.13
C GLU A 196 2.41 4.84 -16.85
N ASN A 197 2.81 3.57 -16.74
CA ASN A 197 3.94 3.03 -17.50
C ASN A 197 3.71 3.07 -19.01
N SER A 198 2.49 2.78 -19.45
CA SER A 198 2.08 2.84 -20.86
C SER A 198 2.14 4.27 -21.42
N LEU A 199 1.75 5.27 -20.62
CA LEU A 199 1.86 6.68 -21.00
C LEU A 199 3.32 7.13 -21.16
N ASN A 200 4.20 6.68 -20.25
CA ASN A 200 5.64 6.94 -20.36
C ASN A 200 6.23 6.30 -21.63
N TYR A 201 5.88 5.04 -21.90
CA TYR A 201 6.33 4.34 -23.11
C TYR A 201 5.87 5.05 -24.39
N ALA A 202 4.61 5.50 -24.44
CA ALA A 202 4.08 6.26 -25.58
C ALA A 202 4.88 7.55 -25.80
N LYS A 203 5.17 8.29 -24.73
CA LYS A 203 5.96 9.53 -24.78
C LYS A 203 7.39 9.30 -25.27
N GLU A 204 8.04 8.23 -24.83
CA GLU A 204 9.42 7.90 -25.23
C GLU A 204 9.53 7.49 -26.70
N HIS A 205 8.49 6.86 -27.26
CA HIS A 205 8.49 6.34 -28.63
C HIS A 205 7.68 7.22 -29.61
N ASN A 206 7.31 8.44 -29.20
CA ASN A 206 6.50 9.39 -29.98
C ASN A 206 5.17 8.79 -30.48
N LEU A 207 4.54 7.93 -29.68
CA LEU A 207 3.22 7.36 -29.94
C LEU A 207 2.13 8.20 -29.29
N ILE A 208 0.92 8.11 -29.83
CA ILE A 208 -0.26 8.76 -29.25
C ILE A 208 -0.58 8.08 -27.90
N PRO A 209 -0.70 8.84 -26.79
CA PRO A 209 -1.14 8.27 -25.52
C PRO A 209 -2.64 7.97 -25.56
N TYR A 210 -3.00 6.69 -25.45
CA TYR A 210 -4.39 6.24 -25.32
C TYR A 210 -4.95 6.55 -23.93
N LYS A 211 -6.27 6.76 -23.81
CA LYS A 211 -6.96 7.13 -22.56
C LYS A 211 -7.51 5.92 -21.80
N TYR A 212 -7.91 4.89 -22.52
CA TYR A 212 -8.64 3.72 -22.04
C TYR A 212 -7.93 2.39 -22.29
N HIS A 213 -6.83 2.42 -23.05
CA HIS A 213 -6.01 1.24 -23.37
C HIS A 213 -4.56 1.38 -22.93
N LEU A 214 -3.89 0.24 -22.74
CA LEU A 214 -2.43 0.19 -22.75
C LEU A 214 -1.92 0.18 -24.20
N VAL A 215 -0.70 0.70 -24.42
CA VAL A 215 -0.03 0.62 -25.71
C VAL A 215 0.15 -0.86 -26.08
N PRO A 216 -0.37 -1.31 -27.24
CA PRO A 216 -0.35 -2.72 -27.62
C PRO A 216 1.07 -3.20 -27.94
N ARG A 217 1.38 -4.44 -27.57
CA ARG A 217 2.67 -5.07 -27.89
C ARG A 217 2.65 -5.59 -29.32
N VAL A 218 3.50 -5.01 -30.16
CA VAL A 218 3.46 -5.23 -31.61
C VAL A 218 4.11 -6.53 -32.10
N ARG A 219 5.21 -7.00 -31.49
CA ARG A 219 6.01 -8.13 -32.02
C ARG A 219 5.21 -9.42 -32.28
N GLY A 220 4.41 -9.83 -31.29
CA GLY A 220 3.60 -11.04 -31.40
C GLY A 220 2.52 -10.92 -32.47
N PHE A 221 1.87 -9.75 -32.54
CA PHE A 221 0.88 -9.46 -33.57
C PHE A 221 1.50 -9.47 -34.97
N THR A 222 2.63 -8.79 -35.17
CA THR A 222 3.35 -8.74 -36.44
C THR A 222 3.69 -10.14 -36.93
N HIS A 223 4.24 -11.00 -36.07
CA HIS A 223 4.59 -12.36 -36.45
C HIS A 223 3.37 -13.23 -36.74
N ILE A 224 2.31 -13.15 -35.94
CA ILE A 224 1.05 -13.86 -36.20
C ILE A 224 0.49 -13.44 -37.56
N LEU A 225 0.32 -12.13 -37.78
CA LEU A 225 -0.32 -11.65 -39.01
C LEU A 225 0.54 -11.93 -40.24
N LYS A 226 1.87 -11.79 -40.16
CA LYS A 226 2.77 -12.21 -41.25
C LYS A 226 2.66 -13.69 -41.56
N HIS A 227 2.61 -14.56 -40.55
CA HIS A 227 2.45 -16.00 -40.74
C HIS A 227 1.12 -16.34 -41.40
N LEU A 228 0.02 -15.73 -40.93
CA LEU A 228 -1.32 -15.87 -41.52
C LEU A 228 -1.33 -15.44 -42.99
N ARG A 229 -0.76 -14.27 -43.30
CA ARG A 229 -0.74 -13.72 -44.65
C ARG A 229 0.12 -14.54 -45.62
N ASN A 230 1.27 -15.06 -45.16
CA ASN A 230 2.17 -15.85 -45.99
C ASN A 230 1.64 -17.27 -46.26
N ASN A 231 1.09 -17.94 -45.24
CA ASN A 231 0.76 -19.36 -45.32
C ASN A 231 -0.75 -19.61 -45.55
N HIS A 232 -1.61 -18.61 -45.31
CA HIS A 232 -3.06 -18.71 -45.45
C HIS A 232 -3.68 -17.50 -46.20
N PRO A 233 -3.26 -17.21 -47.45
CA PRO A 233 -3.70 -16.03 -48.20
C PRO A 233 -5.17 -16.04 -48.67
N ASP A 234 -5.84 -17.21 -48.71
CA ASP A 234 -7.15 -17.40 -49.40
C ASP A 234 -8.39 -17.35 -48.48
N ASP A 235 -8.68 -16.22 -47.82
CA ASP A 235 -9.89 -16.02 -46.98
C ASP A 235 -10.17 -17.14 -45.94
N ARG A 236 -9.14 -17.94 -45.61
CA ARG A 236 -9.23 -19.06 -44.65
C ARG A 236 -9.41 -18.60 -43.21
N TYR A 237 -9.26 -17.30 -42.99
CA TYR A 237 -9.54 -16.64 -41.73
C TYR A 237 -10.17 -15.25 -41.97
N SER A 238 -11.00 -14.81 -41.03
CA SER A 238 -11.48 -13.43 -40.90
C SER A 238 -10.82 -12.75 -39.70
N LEU A 239 -10.57 -11.44 -39.81
CA LEU A 239 -10.01 -10.65 -38.72
C LEU A 239 -11.13 -9.81 -38.08
N TYR A 240 -11.24 -9.85 -36.75
CA TYR A 240 -12.24 -9.07 -36.03
C TYR A 240 -11.59 -8.27 -34.92
N GLN A 241 -12.14 -7.09 -34.65
CA GLN A 241 -11.91 -6.40 -33.39
C GLN A 241 -13.12 -6.55 -32.47
N VAL A 242 -12.82 -6.82 -31.20
CA VAL A 242 -13.82 -6.91 -30.14
C VAL A 242 -13.45 -5.96 -29.02
N GLU A 243 -14.42 -5.21 -28.51
CA GLU A 243 -14.22 -4.26 -27.42
C GLU A 243 -15.16 -4.57 -26.26
N LEU A 244 -14.61 -4.75 -25.06
CA LEU A 244 -15.38 -4.99 -23.84
C LEU A 244 -15.42 -3.73 -22.98
N VAL A 245 -16.62 -3.23 -22.68
CA VAL A 245 -16.80 -2.10 -21.77
C VAL A 245 -17.78 -2.46 -20.66
N LYS A 246 -17.45 -2.03 -19.43
CA LYS A 246 -18.31 -2.27 -18.27
C LYS A 246 -19.56 -1.39 -18.41
N ASN A 247 -20.73 -2.00 -18.27
CA ASN A 247 -21.97 -1.24 -18.18
C ASN A 247 -21.95 -0.36 -16.90
N GLY A 248 -22.34 0.92 -17.01
CA GLY A 248 -22.26 1.89 -15.91
C GLY A 248 -23.00 1.47 -14.62
N ILE A 249 -24.05 0.65 -14.73
CA ILE A 249 -24.85 0.16 -13.59
C ILE A 249 -24.20 -1.09 -12.94
N SER A 250 -23.25 -1.72 -13.63
CA SER A 250 -22.59 -2.94 -13.16
C SER A 250 -21.57 -2.64 -12.05
N PRO A 251 -21.51 -3.48 -10.99
CA PRO A 251 -20.36 -3.50 -10.10
C PRO A 251 -19.09 -3.90 -10.88
N GLU A 252 -17.94 -3.76 -10.23
CA GLU A 252 -16.64 -4.18 -10.78
C GLU A 252 -16.69 -5.62 -11.30
N ILE A 253 -16.17 -5.83 -12.51
CA ILE A 253 -16.13 -7.14 -13.17
C ILE A 253 -14.95 -7.93 -12.60
N SER A 254 -15.18 -8.58 -11.46
CA SER A 254 -14.15 -9.28 -10.66
C SER A 254 -14.61 -10.65 -10.19
N MET A 255 -13.65 -11.55 -9.90
CA MET A 255 -13.91 -12.89 -9.37
C MET A 255 -14.72 -12.82 -8.07
N LYS A 256 -14.43 -11.83 -7.23
CA LYS A 256 -15.16 -11.51 -6.01
C LYS A 256 -16.66 -11.30 -6.24
N ASN A 257 -17.02 -10.50 -7.25
CA ASN A 257 -18.42 -10.20 -7.53
C ASN A 257 -19.13 -11.36 -8.25
N PHE A 258 -18.40 -12.14 -9.05
CA PHE A 258 -18.87 -13.40 -9.61
C PHE A 258 -19.26 -14.41 -8.53
N PHE A 259 -18.38 -14.71 -7.56
CA PHE A 259 -18.69 -15.66 -6.49
C PHE A 259 -19.82 -15.17 -5.56
N LYS A 260 -19.97 -13.86 -5.41
CA LYS A 260 -21.09 -13.24 -4.67
C LYS A 260 -22.42 -13.26 -5.44
N GLY A 261 -22.47 -13.78 -6.67
CA GLY A 261 -23.66 -13.81 -7.50
C GLY A 261 -24.17 -12.40 -7.81
N LYS A 262 -23.29 -11.40 -7.88
CA LYS A 262 -23.69 -10.03 -8.20
C LYS A 262 -24.10 -9.94 -9.67
N ARG A 263 -25.10 -9.12 -9.95
CA ARG A 263 -25.51 -8.79 -11.32
C ARG A 263 -24.36 -8.10 -12.06
N LEU A 264 -23.75 -8.77 -13.03
CA LEU A 264 -22.65 -8.22 -13.83
C LEU A 264 -23.14 -7.78 -15.21
N GLY A 265 -22.70 -6.62 -15.69
CA GLY A 265 -23.08 -6.08 -16.98
C GLY A 265 -21.88 -5.62 -17.79
N VAL A 266 -21.78 -6.12 -19.02
CA VAL A 266 -20.72 -5.80 -19.98
C VAL A 266 -21.35 -5.60 -21.34
N ASP A 267 -20.96 -4.53 -22.00
CA ASP A 267 -21.31 -4.27 -23.39
C ASP A 267 -20.13 -4.66 -24.28
N ILE A 268 -20.44 -5.31 -25.39
CA ILE A 268 -19.48 -5.90 -26.31
C ILE A 268 -19.70 -5.27 -27.67
N TYR A 269 -18.66 -4.71 -28.26
CA TYR A 269 -18.67 -4.28 -29.66
C TYR A 269 -17.97 -5.31 -30.54
N LEU A 270 -18.50 -5.54 -31.74
CA LEU A 270 -17.93 -6.43 -32.75
C LEU A 270 -17.89 -5.72 -34.11
N GLU A 271 -16.73 -5.78 -34.74
CA GLU A 271 -16.50 -5.33 -36.11
C GLU A 271 -15.53 -6.27 -36.84
N GLU A 272 -15.86 -6.63 -38.08
CA GLU A 272 -14.95 -7.30 -38.99
C GLU A 272 -14.01 -6.28 -39.64
N ILE A 273 -12.73 -6.63 -39.74
CA ILE A 273 -11.71 -5.80 -40.38
C ILE A 273 -11.54 -6.32 -41.82
N ASP A 274 -11.83 -5.47 -42.80
CA ASP A 274 -11.68 -5.80 -44.22
C ASP A 274 -10.22 -6.21 -44.53
N HIS A 275 -10.06 -7.36 -45.17
CA HIS A 275 -8.77 -7.89 -45.61
C HIS A 275 -7.98 -6.92 -46.50
N LYS A 276 -8.66 -6.05 -47.24
CA LYS A 276 -8.03 -4.99 -48.06
C LYS A 276 -7.25 -3.98 -47.23
N ASN A 277 -7.62 -3.80 -45.97
CA ASN A 277 -6.95 -2.87 -45.05
C ASN A 277 -5.72 -3.50 -44.36
N LEU A 278 -5.47 -4.79 -44.57
CA LEU A 278 -4.34 -5.48 -43.95
C LEU A 278 -3.03 -5.15 -44.67
N PRO A 279 -1.91 -5.00 -43.94
CA PRO A 279 -0.59 -4.94 -44.54
C PRO A 279 -0.28 -6.15 -45.44
N SER A 280 0.55 -5.94 -46.47
CA SER A 280 1.02 -7.02 -47.33
C SER A 280 1.96 -7.95 -46.54
N ALA A 281 2.03 -9.22 -46.91
CA ALA A 281 2.87 -10.18 -46.18
C ALA A 281 4.37 -9.85 -46.27
N GLN A 282 4.75 -9.17 -47.36
CA GLN A 282 6.11 -8.71 -47.67
C GLN A 282 6.43 -7.32 -47.09
N SER A 283 5.45 -6.64 -46.48
CA SER A 283 5.65 -5.33 -45.85
C SER A 283 6.65 -5.41 -44.70
N ASN A 284 7.32 -4.28 -44.45
CA ASN A 284 8.23 -4.15 -43.30
C ASN A 284 7.46 -4.29 -41.96
N ASP A 285 8.14 -4.58 -40.86
CA ASP A 285 7.50 -4.74 -39.54
C ASP A 285 6.76 -3.47 -39.08
N GLU A 286 7.22 -2.30 -39.51
CA GLU A 286 6.67 -1.01 -39.10
C GLU A 286 5.25 -0.79 -39.62
N GLU A 287 4.92 -1.24 -40.83
CA GLU A 287 3.55 -1.19 -41.36
C GLU A 287 2.57 -2.02 -40.49
N PHE A 288 3.02 -3.16 -39.96
CA PHE A 288 2.23 -3.97 -39.03
C PHE A 288 2.09 -3.29 -37.66
N HIS A 289 3.13 -2.61 -37.18
CA HIS A 289 3.09 -1.83 -35.95
C HIS A 289 2.06 -0.71 -36.05
N GLN A 290 2.15 0.10 -37.11
CA GLN A 290 1.25 1.22 -37.36
C GLN A 290 -0.19 0.76 -37.54
N PHE A 291 -0.41 -0.36 -38.22
CA PHE A 291 -1.73 -0.97 -38.34
C PHE A 291 -2.34 -1.30 -36.97
N LEU A 292 -1.56 -1.92 -36.07
CA LEU A 292 -2.03 -2.26 -34.73
C LEU A 292 -2.28 -1.03 -33.85
N TYR A 293 -1.39 -0.02 -33.92
CA TYR A 293 -1.58 1.24 -33.20
C TYR A 293 -2.83 1.96 -33.67
N LYS A 294 -3.08 2.02 -34.98
CA LYS A 294 -4.30 2.62 -35.54
C LYS A 294 -5.57 1.90 -35.05
N ILE A 295 -5.57 0.56 -34.99
CA ILE A 295 -6.70 -0.19 -34.40
C ILE A 295 -6.94 0.24 -32.95
N PHE A 296 -5.88 0.39 -32.14
CA PHE A 296 -6.03 0.78 -30.74
C PHE A 296 -6.43 2.25 -30.57
N GLU A 297 -6.04 3.13 -31.48
CA GLU A 297 -6.53 4.50 -31.55
C GLU A 297 -8.04 4.53 -31.83
N GLU A 298 -8.51 3.75 -32.81
CA GLU A 298 -9.93 3.61 -33.14
C GLU A 298 -10.73 3.02 -31.97
N LYS A 299 -10.19 2.00 -31.29
CA LYS A 299 -10.77 1.43 -30.07
C LYS A 299 -10.88 2.43 -28.93
N ASP A 300 -9.84 3.22 -28.70
CA ASP A 300 -9.84 4.25 -27.65
C ASP A 300 -10.94 5.29 -27.90
N LYS A 301 -11.10 5.70 -29.16
CA LYS A 301 -12.18 6.60 -29.59
C LYS A 301 -13.57 5.97 -29.42
N LEU A 302 -13.72 4.68 -29.76
CA LEU A 302 -14.98 3.95 -29.55
C LEU A 302 -15.40 3.93 -28.07
N ILE A 303 -14.45 3.79 -27.15
CA ILE A 303 -14.73 3.87 -25.71
C ILE A 303 -15.08 5.29 -25.28
N ASP A 304 -14.40 6.31 -25.80
CA ASP A 304 -14.71 7.72 -25.50
C ASP A 304 -16.14 8.07 -25.96
N ASP A 305 -16.51 7.67 -27.18
CA ASP A 305 -17.87 7.80 -27.72
C ASP A 305 -18.88 7.01 -26.89
N TYR A 306 -18.56 5.78 -26.48
CA TYR A 306 -19.42 4.99 -25.60
C TYR A 306 -19.61 5.68 -24.24
N HIS A 307 -18.59 6.31 -23.67
CA HIS A 307 -18.74 7.07 -22.42
C HIS A 307 -19.64 8.29 -22.58
N LYS A 308 -19.67 8.90 -23.76
CA LYS A 308 -20.51 10.06 -24.09
C LYS A 308 -21.96 9.67 -24.37
N TYR A 309 -22.20 8.60 -25.13
CA TYR A 309 -23.53 8.23 -25.62
C TYR A 309 -24.13 6.98 -24.96
N HIS A 310 -23.36 6.30 -24.10
CA HIS A 310 -23.73 5.04 -23.43
C HIS A 310 -24.16 3.91 -24.38
N CYS A 311 -23.63 3.94 -25.61
CA CYS A 311 -23.95 3.04 -26.70
C CYS A 311 -22.80 3.02 -27.70
N PHE A 312 -22.48 1.83 -28.24
CA PHE A 312 -21.57 1.72 -29.38
C PHE A 312 -22.28 2.05 -30.70
N PRO A 313 -21.57 2.50 -31.74
CA PRO A 313 -22.11 2.54 -33.09
C PRO A 313 -22.49 1.11 -33.52
N HIS A 314 -23.69 0.91 -34.08
CA HIS A 314 -24.15 -0.42 -34.46
C HIS A 314 -25.27 -0.35 -35.50
N GLU A 315 -25.36 -1.37 -36.35
CA GLU A 315 -26.54 -1.59 -37.19
C GLU A 315 -27.64 -2.30 -36.38
N PHE A 316 -27.26 -3.28 -35.55
CA PHE A 316 -28.20 -3.94 -34.66
C PHE A 316 -27.52 -4.46 -33.39
N LYS A 317 -28.36 -4.75 -32.41
CA LYS A 317 -27.96 -5.04 -31.03
C LYS A 317 -28.67 -6.27 -30.52
N LEU A 318 -27.92 -7.17 -29.90
CA LEU A 318 -28.41 -8.37 -29.26
C LEU A 318 -28.24 -8.26 -27.75
N THR A 319 -29.14 -8.88 -27.01
CA THR A 319 -29.00 -9.02 -25.55
C THR A 319 -28.94 -10.49 -25.21
N LYS A 320 -27.99 -10.87 -24.34
CA LYS A 320 -27.82 -12.27 -23.96
C LYS A 320 -29.06 -12.77 -23.21
N LYS A 321 -29.71 -13.78 -23.77
CA LYS A 321 -30.81 -14.51 -23.10
C LYS A 321 -30.25 -15.71 -22.36
N ARG A 322 -30.90 -16.07 -21.25
CA ARG A 322 -30.55 -17.27 -20.46
C ARG A 322 -30.85 -18.55 -21.25
N SER A 323 -29.89 -19.47 -21.30
CA SER A 323 -30.03 -20.75 -21.99
C SER A 323 -30.56 -21.84 -21.05
N LEU A 324 -31.79 -22.31 -21.30
CA LEU A 324 -32.40 -23.45 -20.58
C LEU A 324 -31.68 -24.77 -20.87
N TYR A 325 -31.31 -25.01 -22.13
CA TYR A 325 -30.59 -26.22 -22.54
C TYR A 325 -29.26 -26.38 -21.78
N LYS A 326 -28.47 -25.30 -21.68
CA LYS A 326 -27.19 -25.33 -20.95
C LYS A 326 -27.38 -25.49 -19.45
N LEU A 327 -28.46 -24.93 -18.89
CA LEU A 327 -28.84 -25.15 -17.49
C LEU A 327 -29.19 -26.63 -17.24
N ILE A 328 -30.00 -27.25 -18.09
CA ILE A 328 -30.35 -28.67 -17.97
C ILE A 328 -29.10 -29.54 -18.04
N ARG A 329 -28.21 -29.28 -19.01
CA ARG A 329 -26.93 -29.98 -19.14
C ARG A 329 -26.05 -29.79 -17.90
N PHE A 330 -25.97 -28.58 -17.38
CA PHE A 330 -25.24 -28.25 -16.16
C PHE A 330 -25.77 -29.03 -14.94
N ILE A 331 -27.11 -29.08 -14.77
CA ILE A 331 -27.75 -29.83 -13.68
C ILE A 331 -27.51 -31.32 -13.84
N PHE A 332 -27.70 -31.87 -15.04
CA PHE A 332 -27.47 -33.29 -15.32
C PHE A 332 -26.05 -33.73 -14.95
N LEU A 333 -25.05 -32.98 -15.41
CA LEU A 333 -23.66 -33.29 -15.13
C LEU A 333 -23.31 -33.13 -13.64
N ASN A 334 -23.62 -31.99 -13.04
CA ASN A 334 -23.12 -31.66 -11.71
C ASN A 334 -23.97 -32.28 -10.58
N VAL A 335 -25.28 -32.42 -10.78
CA VAL A 335 -26.16 -32.97 -9.74
C VAL A 335 -26.30 -34.48 -9.89
N PHE A 336 -26.63 -34.98 -11.07
CA PHE A 336 -26.93 -36.41 -11.24
C PHE A 336 -25.65 -37.25 -11.39
N ILE A 337 -24.73 -36.86 -12.29
CA ILE A 337 -23.50 -37.63 -12.51
C ILE A 337 -22.53 -37.44 -11.34
N ALA A 338 -22.08 -36.21 -11.09
CA ALA A 338 -21.09 -35.94 -10.05
C ALA A 338 -21.63 -36.22 -8.64
N GLY A 339 -22.90 -35.87 -8.37
CA GLY A 339 -23.54 -36.17 -7.09
C GLY A 339 -23.77 -37.66 -6.88
N GLY A 340 -24.20 -38.39 -7.92
CA GLY A 340 -24.34 -39.85 -7.86
C GLY A 340 -23.01 -40.55 -7.58
N LEU A 341 -21.93 -40.14 -8.27
CA LEU A 341 -20.59 -40.66 -8.04
C LEU A 341 -20.10 -40.40 -6.60
N LEU A 342 -20.30 -39.18 -6.10
CA LEU A 342 -19.93 -38.83 -4.73
C LEU A 342 -20.71 -39.67 -3.70
N SER A 343 -22.02 -39.84 -3.91
CA SER A 343 -22.87 -40.68 -3.06
C SER A 343 -22.42 -42.14 -3.06
N TRP A 344 -22.05 -42.67 -4.22
CA TRP A 344 -21.57 -44.05 -4.36
C TRP A 344 -20.23 -44.27 -3.65
N ILE A 345 -19.29 -43.33 -3.76
CA ILE A 345 -18.00 -43.37 -3.05
C ILE A 345 -18.22 -43.33 -1.53
N ILE A 346 -19.14 -42.50 -1.04
CA ILE A 346 -19.49 -42.44 0.38
C ILE A 346 -20.12 -43.75 0.87
N TYR A 347 -21.03 -44.33 0.08
CA TYR A 347 -21.64 -45.64 0.38
C TYR A 347 -20.59 -46.75 0.50
N LEU A 348 -19.62 -46.80 -0.43
CA LEU A 348 -18.51 -47.75 -0.37
C LEU A 348 -17.61 -47.55 0.85
N ALA A 349 -17.37 -46.31 1.26
CA ALA A 349 -16.59 -45.99 2.46
C ALA A 349 -17.27 -46.51 3.75
N ILE A 350 -18.59 -46.50 3.79
CA ILE A 350 -19.37 -46.89 4.97
C ILE A 350 -19.48 -48.42 5.09
N ILE A 351 -19.73 -49.12 3.98
CA ILE A 351 -20.08 -50.55 4.02
C ILE A 351 -18.86 -51.48 4.00
N ASN A 352 -17.76 -51.07 3.37
CA ASN A 352 -16.65 -52.00 3.18
C ASN A 352 -15.87 -52.22 4.48
N GLU A 353 -15.69 -53.46 4.97
CA GLU A 353 -14.96 -53.74 6.22
C GLU A 353 -13.44 -53.63 6.09
N SER A 354 -12.92 -53.55 4.87
CA SER A 354 -11.48 -53.38 4.63
C SER A 354 -10.98 -52.03 5.12
N LEU A 355 -10.17 -52.05 6.19
CA LEU A 355 -9.50 -50.89 6.75
C LEU A 355 -8.61 -50.17 5.70
N LEU A 356 -7.99 -50.94 4.80
CA LEU A 356 -7.16 -50.42 3.71
C LEU A 356 -8.00 -49.66 2.68
N LEU A 357 -9.17 -50.18 2.31
CA LEU A 357 -10.01 -49.48 1.34
C LEU A 357 -10.62 -48.21 1.94
N ARG A 358 -11.05 -48.25 3.21
CA ARG A 358 -11.52 -47.06 3.93
C ARG A 358 -10.44 -45.99 4.01
N SER A 359 -9.19 -46.36 4.36
CA SER A 359 -8.10 -45.40 4.45
C SER A 359 -7.76 -44.79 3.08
N VAL A 360 -7.79 -45.56 2.00
CA VAL A 360 -7.61 -45.03 0.63
C VAL A 360 -8.74 -44.06 0.26
N ILE A 361 -10.00 -44.40 0.54
CA ILE A 361 -11.15 -43.52 0.24
C ILE A 361 -11.08 -42.23 1.07
N TYR A 362 -10.77 -42.30 2.37
CA TYR A 362 -10.60 -41.11 3.20
C TYR A 362 -9.42 -40.25 2.75
N THR A 363 -8.30 -40.86 2.34
CA THR A 363 -7.17 -40.13 1.77
C THR A 363 -7.53 -39.49 0.43
N LEU A 364 -8.33 -40.13 -0.42
CA LEU A 364 -8.80 -39.53 -1.68
C LEU A 364 -9.80 -38.39 -1.44
N ILE A 365 -10.70 -38.51 -0.47
CA ILE A 365 -11.62 -37.44 -0.08
C ILE A 365 -10.83 -36.27 0.53
N ALA A 366 -9.86 -36.54 1.40
CA ALA A 366 -8.99 -35.53 1.98
C ALA A 366 -8.10 -34.87 0.92
N ALA A 367 -7.52 -35.63 -0.01
CA ALA A 367 -6.72 -35.13 -1.12
C ALA A 367 -7.58 -34.30 -2.10
N THR A 368 -8.82 -34.72 -2.37
CA THR A 368 -9.76 -33.96 -3.19
C THR A 368 -10.21 -32.70 -2.46
N TYR A 369 -10.44 -32.75 -1.14
CA TYR A 369 -10.73 -31.57 -0.32
C TYR A 369 -9.54 -30.62 -0.24
N ILE A 370 -8.31 -31.13 -0.09
CA ILE A 370 -7.07 -30.34 -0.14
C ILE A 370 -6.89 -29.79 -1.55
N CYS A 371 -7.16 -30.54 -2.61
CA CYS A 371 -7.05 -30.08 -3.98
C CYS A 371 -8.13 -29.03 -4.30
N ILE A 372 -9.35 -29.19 -3.80
CA ILE A 372 -10.44 -28.19 -3.87
C ILE A 372 -10.06 -26.96 -3.04
N PHE A 373 -9.52 -27.13 -1.83
CA PHE A 373 -9.09 -26.03 -0.96
C PHE A 373 -7.90 -25.29 -1.57
N VAL A 374 -6.91 -26.01 -2.09
CA VAL A 374 -5.74 -25.49 -2.79
C VAL A 374 -6.15 -24.89 -4.11
N THR A 375 -7.09 -25.45 -4.87
CA THR A 375 -7.57 -24.89 -6.15
C THR A 375 -8.51 -23.71 -5.91
N LEU A 376 -9.36 -23.69 -4.88
CA LEU A 376 -10.18 -22.54 -4.51
C LEU A 376 -9.31 -21.42 -3.90
N ARG A 377 -8.34 -21.76 -3.05
CA ARG A 377 -7.31 -20.83 -2.55
C ARG A 377 -6.44 -20.37 -3.69
N ASN A 378 -6.05 -21.24 -4.62
CA ASN A 378 -5.32 -20.95 -5.85
C ASN A 378 -6.16 -20.33 -6.94
N MET A 379 -7.50 -20.30 -6.81
CA MET A 379 -8.42 -19.57 -7.68
C MET A 379 -8.78 -18.20 -7.10
N GLN A 380 -8.75 -18.07 -5.76
CA GLN A 380 -8.64 -16.78 -5.07
C GLN A 380 -7.24 -16.16 -5.25
N ILE A 381 -6.19 -16.99 -5.31
CA ILE A 381 -4.81 -16.66 -5.64
C ILE A 381 -4.59 -16.71 -7.18
N SER A 382 -5.56 -17.23 -7.95
CA SER A 382 -5.72 -16.96 -9.39
C SER A 382 -6.48 -15.66 -9.62
N ASN A 383 -6.30 -14.71 -8.71
CA ASN A 383 -5.54 -13.55 -9.11
C ASN A 383 -4.27 -13.97 -9.93
N TYR A 384 -4.43 -14.43 -11.18
CA TYR A 384 -3.31 -14.55 -12.15
C TYR A 384 -2.90 -13.17 -12.70
N GLY A 385 -3.22 -12.11 -11.96
CA GLY A 385 -2.17 -11.29 -11.34
C GLY A 385 -2.52 -11.06 -9.86
N GLY A 386 -1.68 -11.56 -8.94
CA GLY A 386 -1.89 -11.54 -7.49
C GLY A 386 -1.80 -12.90 -6.76
N ALA A 387 -0.64 -13.55 -6.85
CA ALA A 387 0.00 -14.21 -5.71
C ALA A 387 1.31 -13.45 -5.51
N SER A 388 1.69 -12.86 -4.39
CA SER A 388 1.19 -12.75 -3.03
C SER A 388 1.80 -11.44 -2.54
N PHE A 389 1.08 -10.56 -1.85
CA PHE A 389 1.76 -9.42 -1.24
C PHE A 389 1.32 -9.30 0.23
N GLU A 390 2.04 -9.63 1.31
CA GLU A 390 3.48 -9.78 1.54
C GLU A 390 4.32 -9.11 0.48
N GLN A 391 4.29 -7.76 0.46
CA GLN A 391 5.07 -6.92 -0.44
C GLN A 391 6.18 -7.66 -1.20
N ILE A 392 5.86 -8.27 -2.35
CA ILE A 392 6.86 -8.69 -3.34
C ILE A 392 6.83 -7.68 -4.46
N GLU A 393 6.93 -6.40 -4.10
CA GLU A 393 7.04 -5.34 -5.09
C GLU A 393 8.13 -5.81 -6.06
N SER A 394 7.86 -5.78 -7.37
CA SER A 394 8.98 -5.71 -8.28
C SER A 394 9.78 -4.52 -7.78
N PHE A 395 10.92 -4.78 -7.16
CA PHE A 395 11.73 -3.76 -6.52
C PHE A 395 12.15 -2.82 -7.65
N SER A 396 11.45 -1.71 -7.79
CA SER A 396 11.85 -0.61 -8.67
C SER A 396 12.76 0.30 -7.86
N ASN A 397 13.45 1.24 -8.53
CA ASN A 397 14.18 2.31 -7.86
C ASN A 397 13.31 3.07 -6.80
N GLU A 398 11.97 2.99 -6.89
CA GLU A 398 11.05 3.65 -5.97
C GLU A 398 10.85 2.92 -4.63
N ASN A 399 11.29 1.67 -4.49
CA ASN A 399 11.08 0.85 -3.29
C ASN A 399 12.29 0.82 -2.34
N ILE A 400 13.47 1.27 -2.79
CA ILE A 400 14.54 1.69 -1.87
C ILE A 400 14.12 3.07 -1.34
N PRO A 401 13.91 3.23 -0.02
CA PRO A 401 13.53 4.51 0.52
C PRO A 401 14.68 5.50 0.34
N SER A 402 14.36 6.74 0.00
CA SER A 402 15.34 7.83 -0.05
C SER A 402 15.71 8.29 1.37
N ILE A 403 16.36 7.43 2.15
CA ILE A 403 16.84 7.74 3.50
C ILE A 403 18.35 8.05 3.46
N PRO A 404 18.92 8.65 4.52
CA PRO A 404 20.35 8.85 4.61
C PRO A 404 21.11 7.55 4.30
N VAL A 405 22.21 7.66 3.55
CA VAL A 405 22.93 6.49 3.05
C VAL A 405 23.39 5.56 4.18
N GLN A 406 23.89 6.14 5.28
CA GLN A 406 24.24 5.43 6.51
C GLN A 406 23.08 4.67 7.19
N HIS A 407 21.82 4.99 6.88
CA HIS A 407 20.63 4.33 7.44
C HIS A 407 20.17 3.14 6.59
N LEU A 408 20.54 3.10 5.31
CA LEU A 408 20.09 2.09 4.35
C LEU A 408 20.41 0.67 4.81
N ARG A 409 21.61 0.43 5.34
CA ARG A 409 22.03 -0.90 5.79
C ARG A 409 21.20 -1.41 6.96
N CYS A 410 21.01 -0.57 7.98
CA CYS A 410 20.17 -0.89 9.14
C CYS A 410 18.70 -1.08 8.74
N TRP A 411 18.18 -0.26 7.82
CA TRP A 411 16.86 -0.47 7.24
C TRP A 411 16.74 -1.82 6.53
N TYR A 412 17.70 -2.16 5.67
CA TYR A 412 17.73 -3.42 4.93
C TYR A 412 17.76 -4.64 5.86
N ASN A 413 18.60 -4.60 6.91
CA ASN A 413 18.72 -5.69 7.88
C ASN A 413 17.44 -5.92 8.68
N ASN A 414 16.61 -4.88 8.87
CA ASN A 414 15.32 -4.96 9.55
C ASN A 414 14.16 -5.43 8.63
N LEU A 415 14.40 -5.64 7.33
CA LEU A 415 13.40 -6.24 6.44
C LEU A 415 13.27 -7.74 6.70
N ASP A 416 12.09 -8.32 6.44
CA ASP A 416 11.95 -9.78 6.42
C ASP A 416 12.71 -10.42 5.26
N LEU A 417 12.93 -11.73 5.35
CA LEU A 417 13.72 -12.49 4.39
C LEU A 417 13.23 -12.38 2.94
N ASN A 418 11.92 -12.21 2.73
CA ASN A 418 11.39 -12.04 1.38
C ASN A 418 11.80 -10.66 0.85
N ARG A 419 11.52 -9.59 1.59
CA ARG A 419 11.90 -8.22 1.20
C ARG A 419 13.42 -8.05 1.04
N GLN A 420 14.22 -8.68 1.89
CA GLN A 420 15.68 -8.72 1.74
C GLN A 420 16.13 -9.37 0.43
N LYS A 421 15.53 -10.51 0.05
CA LYS A 421 15.83 -11.19 -1.23
C LYS A 421 15.50 -10.31 -2.43
N MET A 422 14.43 -9.51 -2.37
CA MET A 422 14.07 -8.59 -3.46
C MET A 422 15.08 -7.47 -3.62
N VAL A 423 15.50 -6.82 -2.52
CA VAL A 423 16.54 -5.78 -2.56
C VAL A 423 17.85 -6.34 -3.09
N LYS A 424 18.24 -7.56 -2.67
CA LYS A 424 19.41 -8.27 -3.22
C LYS A 424 19.25 -8.50 -4.73
N ASN A 425 18.14 -9.09 -5.16
CA ASN A 425 17.89 -9.34 -6.58
C ASN A 425 17.91 -8.06 -7.41
N TYR A 426 17.45 -6.95 -6.85
CA TYR A 426 17.53 -5.63 -7.48
C TYR A 426 18.98 -5.19 -7.69
N CYS A 427 19.78 -5.19 -6.63
CA CYS A 427 21.18 -4.75 -6.70
C CYS A 427 22.10 -5.65 -7.53
N PHE A 428 21.78 -6.94 -7.69
CA PHE A 428 22.64 -7.90 -8.41
C PHE A 428 22.18 -8.21 -9.85
N ASN A 429 20.99 -7.78 -10.30
CA ASN A 429 20.48 -8.07 -11.65
C ASN A 429 20.36 -6.84 -12.57
N ASP A 430 20.58 -5.61 -12.10
CA ASP A 430 20.45 -4.39 -12.91
C ASP A 430 21.83 -3.95 -13.46
N ILE A 431 22.03 -4.06 -14.78
CA ILE A 431 23.30 -3.80 -15.50
C ILE A 431 23.55 -2.29 -15.73
N ASN A 432 22.63 -1.40 -15.34
CA ASN A 432 22.74 0.03 -15.59
C ASN A 432 23.48 0.78 -14.46
N HIS A 433 24.64 1.37 -14.78
CA HIS A 433 25.59 2.13 -13.94
C HIS A 433 25.06 3.30 -13.05
N ARG A 434 23.74 3.50 -12.86
CA ARG A 434 23.21 4.44 -11.85
C ARG A 434 22.95 3.82 -10.48
N THR A 435 22.95 2.49 -10.37
CA THR A 435 22.68 1.73 -9.13
C THR A 435 23.93 1.36 -8.33
N GLU A 436 25.15 1.57 -8.85
CA GLU A 436 26.39 1.20 -8.16
C GLU A 436 26.52 1.92 -6.80
N SER A 437 26.21 3.22 -6.69
CA SER A 437 26.38 3.96 -5.42
C SER A 437 25.54 3.39 -4.27
N ILE A 438 24.21 3.31 -4.41
CA ILE A 438 23.32 2.90 -3.31
C ILE A 438 23.50 1.43 -2.97
N CYS A 439 23.68 0.57 -3.98
CA CYS A 439 23.89 -0.86 -3.78
C CYS A 439 25.25 -1.16 -3.15
N ASN A 440 26.31 -0.38 -3.44
CA ASN A 440 27.61 -0.50 -2.76
C ASN A 440 27.51 -0.17 -1.26
N HIS A 441 26.65 0.77 -0.87
CA HIS A 441 26.41 1.07 0.55
C HIS A 441 25.54 0.02 1.24
N LEU A 442 24.61 -0.60 0.51
CA LEU A 442 23.82 -1.72 1.02
C LEU A 442 24.65 -3.00 1.17
N PHE A 443 25.65 -3.23 0.31
CA PHE A 443 26.49 -4.44 0.29
C PHE A 443 27.99 -4.10 0.21
N PRO A 444 28.59 -3.50 1.27
CA PRO A 444 30.01 -3.18 1.28
C PRO A 444 30.89 -4.43 1.34
N ASN A 445 32.13 -4.33 0.83
CA ASN A 445 33.12 -5.42 0.82
C ASN A 445 33.56 -5.91 2.22
N GLN A 446 33.24 -5.18 3.29
CA GLN A 446 33.49 -5.57 4.68
C GLN A 446 32.16 -5.76 5.43
N SER A 447 32.05 -6.87 6.17
CA SER A 447 30.87 -7.22 6.96
C SER A 447 30.80 -6.39 8.25
N SER A 448 30.38 -5.14 8.17
CA SER A 448 29.92 -4.41 9.37
C SER A 448 28.44 -4.72 9.62
N GLU A 449 28.13 -5.35 10.74
CA GLU A 449 26.75 -5.51 11.22
C GLU A 449 26.16 -4.13 11.57
N CYS A 450 24.95 -3.82 11.07
CA CYS A 450 24.21 -2.58 11.35
C CYS A 450 22.84 -2.94 11.90
N CYS A 451 22.46 -2.39 13.04
CA CYS A 451 21.12 -2.54 13.62
C CYS A 451 20.67 -1.23 14.27
N TRP A 452 19.35 -1.06 14.38
CA TRP A 452 18.75 -0.02 15.21
C TRP A 452 18.65 -0.43 16.68
N GLY A 453 18.63 -1.74 16.95
CA GLY A 453 18.57 -2.37 18.27
C GLY A 453 17.16 -2.74 18.75
N TYR A 454 16.15 -2.62 17.87
CA TYR A 454 14.78 -3.11 18.11
C TYR A 454 14.40 -4.33 17.23
N GLU A 455 15.31 -4.81 16.38
CA GLU A 455 15.13 -6.00 15.56
C GLU A 455 15.01 -7.28 16.41
N ASN A 456 14.17 -8.24 15.99
CA ASN A 456 13.97 -9.50 16.70
C ASN A 456 15.22 -10.40 16.61
N ASP A 457 15.43 -11.24 17.64
CA ASP A 457 16.47 -12.27 17.77
C ASP A 457 17.88 -11.82 18.23
N LEU A 458 18.07 -10.56 18.60
CA LEU A 458 19.31 -10.11 19.25
C LEU A 458 19.05 -9.82 20.73
N GLN A 459 19.65 -10.64 21.63
CA GLN A 459 20.02 -10.11 22.95
C GLN A 459 20.77 -8.80 22.70
N TYR A 460 20.46 -7.74 23.47
CA TYR A 460 21.06 -6.41 23.31
C TYR A 460 22.55 -6.52 22.94
N ASN A 461 22.86 -6.31 21.66
CA ASN A 461 24.22 -6.38 21.16
C ASN A 461 24.62 -4.97 20.75
N SER A 462 25.31 -4.28 21.65
CA SER A 462 25.79 -2.92 21.45
C SER A 462 26.84 -2.83 20.33
N SER A 463 27.33 -3.95 19.77
CA SER A 463 28.30 -3.97 18.68
C SER A 463 27.73 -3.44 17.37
N CYS A 464 26.46 -3.76 17.04
CA CYS A 464 25.84 -3.45 15.74
C CYS A 464 25.11 -2.11 15.68
N LEU A 465 24.90 -1.42 16.81
CA LEU A 465 24.15 -0.17 16.86
C LEU A 465 24.80 0.90 15.98
N LEU A 466 24.03 1.46 15.05
CA LEU A 466 24.51 2.53 14.14
C LEU A 466 25.03 3.75 14.92
N TYR A 467 24.29 4.17 15.94
CA TYR A 467 24.66 5.26 16.83
C TYR A 467 24.62 4.75 18.27
N LYS A 468 25.77 4.79 18.94
CA LYS A 468 25.90 4.32 20.32
C LYS A 468 25.65 5.48 21.29
N PRO A 469 24.83 5.29 22.33
CA PRO A 469 24.71 6.27 23.41
C PRO A 469 26.02 6.37 24.19
N ILE A 470 26.23 7.52 24.84
CA ILE A 470 27.40 7.78 25.68
C ILE A 470 26.90 8.00 27.10
N CYS A 471 27.36 7.17 28.04
CA CYS A 471 27.04 7.25 29.47
C CYS A 471 28.34 7.40 30.29
N ASP A 472 28.94 8.59 30.20
CA ASP A 472 30.19 8.96 30.87
C ASP A 472 29.96 9.62 32.24
N GLY A 473 28.75 10.13 32.51
CA GLY A 473 28.39 10.78 33.76
C GLY A 473 27.76 9.86 34.82
N PRO A 474 27.60 10.36 36.07
CA PRO A 474 26.99 9.61 37.16
C PRO A 474 25.52 9.26 36.89
N SER A 475 25.07 8.09 37.35
CA SER A 475 23.67 7.63 37.23
C SER A 475 22.74 8.21 38.29
N GLU A 476 23.27 8.93 39.29
CA GLU A 476 22.50 9.50 40.41
C GLU A 476 21.58 8.47 41.09
N SER A 477 22.09 7.25 41.30
CA SER A 477 21.36 6.11 41.90
C SER A 477 20.21 5.53 41.07
N TRP A 478 20.02 5.96 39.81
CA TRP A 478 19.05 5.34 38.89
C TRP A 478 19.48 3.97 38.39
N ALA A 479 20.78 3.67 38.43
CA ALA A 479 21.36 2.42 37.97
C ALA A 479 22.54 2.02 38.86
N SER A 480 22.69 0.71 39.06
CA SER A 480 23.72 0.10 39.91
C SER A 480 25.11 0.12 39.24
N ASN A 481 25.15 0.11 37.91
CA ASN A 481 26.38 0.15 37.12
C ASN A 481 26.14 0.82 35.74
N ARG A 482 27.22 1.10 35.01
CA ARG A 482 27.17 1.78 33.70
C ARG A 482 26.42 0.98 32.63
N ASP A 483 26.50 -0.35 32.65
CA ASP A 483 25.80 -1.19 31.67
C ASP A 483 24.28 -1.13 31.88
N GLU A 484 23.83 -1.15 33.13
CA GLU A 484 22.43 -0.93 33.49
C GLU A 484 21.97 0.48 33.12
N GLN A 485 22.79 1.50 33.40
CA GLN A 485 22.52 2.90 33.03
C GLN A 485 22.29 3.05 31.52
N MET A 486 23.18 2.46 30.71
CA MET A 486 23.09 2.46 29.25
C MET A 486 21.85 1.71 28.76
N LYS A 487 21.51 0.56 29.36
CA LYS A 487 20.29 -0.20 29.03
C LYS A 487 19.02 0.61 29.32
N ILE A 488 18.96 1.31 30.45
CA ILE A 488 17.83 2.17 30.81
C ILE A 488 17.72 3.32 29.80
N PHE A 489 18.82 4.02 29.51
CA PHE A 489 18.82 5.10 28.51
C PHE A 489 18.33 4.60 27.14
N PHE A 490 18.83 3.44 26.69
CA PHE A 490 18.43 2.84 25.43
C PHE A 490 16.93 2.49 25.41
N ALA A 491 16.40 1.96 26.51
CA ALA A 491 14.99 1.58 26.65
C ALA A 491 14.03 2.77 26.74
N THR A 492 14.43 3.89 27.36
CA THR A 492 13.52 5.02 27.60
C THR A 492 13.69 6.17 26.62
N SER A 493 14.88 6.35 26.08
CA SER A 493 15.30 7.59 25.39
C SER A 493 15.92 7.33 24.00
N ASP A 494 15.93 6.08 23.54
CA ASP A 494 16.49 5.66 22.26
C ASP A 494 15.58 4.62 21.58
N PHE A 495 16.07 3.97 20.52
CA PHE A 495 15.36 2.95 19.76
C PHE A 495 14.89 1.74 20.58
N GLY A 496 15.46 1.49 21.77
CA GLY A 496 14.95 0.48 22.69
C GLY A 496 13.53 0.76 23.17
N TYR A 497 13.10 2.01 23.21
CA TYR A 497 11.72 2.41 23.45
C TYR A 497 10.77 1.73 22.46
N LEU A 498 11.15 1.73 21.18
CA LEU A 498 10.33 1.18 20.12
C LEU A 498 10.14 -0.34 20.28
N ARG A 499 11.21 -1.04 20.70
CA ARG A 499 11.19 -2.47 20.96
C ARG A 499 10.14 -2.83 22.02
N GLU A 500 10.09 -2.07 23.12
CA GLU A 500 9.08 -2.29 24.15
C GLU A 500 7.66 -2.07 23.61
N ARG A 501 7.43 -0.98 22.88
CA ARG A 501 6.12 -0.70 22.27
C ARG A 501 5.72 -1.78 21.25
N MET A 502 6.67 -2.37 20.52
CA MET A 502 6.42 -3.49 19.61
C MET A 502 5.99 -4.75 20.37
N ASN A 503 6.63 -5.05 21.51
CA ASN A 503 6.29 -6.19 22.36
C ASN A 503 4.92 -6.05 23.04
N GLU A 504 4.42 -4.82 23.20
CA GLU A 504 3.08 -4.53 23.73
C GLU A 504 1.95 -4.72 22.69
N LEU A 505 2.27 -4.92 21.41
CA LEU A 505 1.26 -4.92 20.35
C LEU A 505 0.27 -6.09 20.51
N ARG A 506 -1.01 -5.77 20.67
CA ARG A 506 -2.10 -6.74 20.83
C ARG A 506 -3.15 -6.57 19.75
N VAL A 507 -3.65 -7.68 19.23
CA VAL A 507 -4.74 -7.68 18.25
C VAL A 507 -6.08 -7.68 18.98
N PHE A 508 -6.86 -6.61 18.84
CA PHE A 508 -8.18 -6.44 19.44
C PHE A 508 -9.31 -6.90 18.52
N CYS A 509 -9.14 -6.76 17.20
CA CYS A 509 -10.10 -7.22 16.18
C CYS A 509 -9.39 -8.28 15.34
N LYS A 510 -9.64 -9.56 15.68
CA LYS A 510 -8.95 -10.72 15.11
C LYS A 510 -9.71 -11.28 13.93
N ILE A 511 -8.95 -11.81 12.96
CA ILE A 511 -9.48 -12.56 11.82
C ILE A 511 -9.60 -14.01 12.24
N THR A 512 -10.82 -14.54 12.33
CA THR A 512 -11.00 -15.99 12.53
C THR A 512 -10.91 -16.73 11.18
N PRO A 513 -10.49 -18.01 11.17
CA PRO A 513 -10.49 -18.83 9.95
C PRO A 513 -11.87 -18.90 9.26
N LYS A 514 -12.96 -18.79 10.04
CA LYS A 514 -14.34 -18.74 9.53
C LYS A 514 -14.70 -17.40 8.85
N GLN A 515 -14.07 -16.29 9.27
CA GLN A 515 -14.28 -14.95 8.70
C GLN A 515 -13.44 -14.70 7.43
N GLN A 516 -12.29 -15.39 7.29
CA GLN A 516 -11.44 -15.36 6.09
C GLN A 516 -12.14 -15.91 4.83
N VAL A 517 -13.13 -16.78 5.01
CA VAL A 517 -13.85 -17.49 3.92
C VAL A 517 -15.08 -16.70 3.41
N LYS A 518 -15.61 -15.72 4.17
CA LYS A 518 -16.92 -15.11 3.87
C LYS A 518 -16.89 -13.71 3.26
N THR A 519 -15.83 -12.91 3.41
CA THR A 519 -15.78 -11.55 2.84
C THR A 519 -14.36 -11.04 2.62
N ASP A 520 -14.09 -10.39 1.48
CA ASP A 520 -12.82 -9.65 1.23
C ASP A 520 -12.73 -8.30 1.96
N PHE A 521 -13.56 -8.11 3.00
CA PHE A 521 -13.61 -6.94 3.87
C PHE A 521 -13.61 -7.45 5.30
N VAL A 522 -12.46 -7.98 5.73
CA VAL A 522 -12.21 -8.30 7.13
C VAL A 522 -11.34 -7.20 7.70
N SER A 523 -11.77 -6.65 8.82
CA SER A 523 -10.98 -5.69 9.55
C SER A 523 -9.97 -6.36 10.47
N ARG A 524 -8.88 -5.66 10.67
CA ARG A 524 -7.93 -5.95 11.74
C ARG A 524 -7.72 -4.66 12.51
N LEU A 525 -7.69 -4.74 13.83
CA LEU A 525 -7.28 -3.67 14.72
C LEU A 525 -6.28 -4.25 15.69
N GLU A 526 -5.11 -3.64 15.74
CA GLU A 526 -4.06 -3.97 16.68
C GLU A 526 -3.46 -2.70 17.25
N CYS A 527 -3.17 -2.71 18.54
CA CYS A 527 -2.73 -1.52 19.25
C CYS A 527 -1.71 -1.88 20.32
N THR A 528 -0.84 -0.92 20.62
CA THR A 528 0.05 -1.01 21.78
C THR A 528 -0.74 -0.77 23.07
N GLN A 529 -0.10 -0.99 24.22
CA GLN A 529 -0.72 -0.76 25.52
C GLN A 529 -1.25 0.68 25.63
N TYR A 530 -2.40 0.83 26.27
CA TYR A 530 -3.14 2.08 26.41
C TYR A 530 -3.55 2.75 25.09
N LEU A 531 -3.52 2.01 23.97
CA LEU A 531 -3.88 2.52 22.65
C LEU A 531 -3.05 3.76 22.24
N ARG A 532 -1.77 3.77 22.62
CA ARG A 532 -0.82 4.85 22.29
C ARG A 532 -0.50 4.92 20.79
N LEU A 533 -0.54 3.77 20.13
CA LEU A 533 -0.48 3.63 18.68
C LEU A 533 -1.38 2.46 18.28
N CYS A 534 -2.10 2.63 17.18
CA CYS A 534 -2.94 1.57 16.60
C CYS A 534 -2.73 1.44 15.10
N ARG A 535 -2.75 0.20 14.60
CA ARG A 535 -2.85 -0.12 13.17
C ARG A 535 -4.20 -0.75 12.91
N ALA A 536 -4.87 -0.26 11.87
CA ALA A 536 -6.13 -0.82 11.46
C ALA A 536 -6.19 -1.01 9.95
N ARG A 537 -6.84 -2.10 9.53
CA ARG A 537 -7.07 -2.42 8.11
C ARG A 537 -8.54 -2.58 7.85
N ASN A 538 -8.96 -2.11 6.68
CA ASN A 538 -10.36 -2.09 6.24
C ASN A 538 -11.26 -1.56 7.35
N VAL A 539 -11.10 -0.30 7.78
CA VAL A 539 -11.98 0.32 8.78
C VAL A 539 -12.74 1.48 8.17
N PHE A 540 -13.85 1.86 8.79
CA PHE A 540 -14.59 3.08 8.47
C PHE A 540 -14.51 4.07 9.62
N ILE A 541 -14.55 5.36 9.28
CA ILE A 541 -14.76 6.46 10.21
C ILE A 541 -15.91 7.29 9.66
N ASP A 542 -16.97 7.42 10.45
CA ASP A 542 -18.12 8.25 10.16
C ASP A 542 -17.91 9.66 10.73
N PHE A 543 -17.81 10.65 9.84
CA PHE A 543 -17.61 12.04 10.20
C PHE A 543 -18.91 12.86 10.13
N GLU A 544 -20.08 12.22 10.20
CA GLU A 544 -21.38 12.90 10.30
C GLU A 544 -21.43 13.90 11.46
N ASN A 545 -20.86 13.53 12.61
CA ASN A 545 -20.85 14.38 13.80
C ASN A 545 -20.11 15.71 13.60
N LEU A 546 -19.09 15.76 12.72
CA LEU A 546 -18.34 16.99 12.44
C LEU A 546 -19.24 18.15 11.99
N ALA A 547 -20.37 17.89 11.32
CA ALA A 547 -21.30 18.93 10.91
C ALA A 547 -21.86 19.76 12.09
N ASN A 548 -22.04 19.12 13.23
CA ASN A 548 -22.74 19.67 14.39
C ASN A 548 -21.77 20.10 15.51
N LEU A 549 -20.47 19.86 15.34
CA LEU A 549 -19.47 20.21 16.32
C LEU A 549 -19.05 21.68 16.17
N ARG A 550 -18.97 22.37 17.30
CA ARG A 550 -18.39 23.71 17.39
C ARG A 550 -16.88 23.65 17.21
N GLU A 551 -16.35 24.55 16.39
CA GLU A 551 -14.92 24.70 16.17
C GLU A 551 -14.23 25.35 17.38
N PRO A 552 -12.94 25.05 17.66
CA PRO A 552 -12.05 24.12 16.95
C PRO A 552 -12.23 22.65 17.37
N ALA A 553 -11.94 21.72 16.44
CA ALA A 553 -11.93 20.29 16.74
C ALA A 553 -10.69 19.82 17.53
N ARG A 554 -9.62 20.61 17.57
CA ARG A 554 -8.37 20.26 18.25
C ARG A 554 -8.59 19.84 19.71
N TYR A 555 -8.04 18.68 20.07
CA TYR A 555 -8.16 18.00 21.39
C TYR A 555 -9.57 17.57 21.81
N ARG A 556 -10.58 17.75 20.97
CA ARG A 556 -11.93 17.29 21.30
C ARG A 556 -11.98 15.77 21.35
N GLU A 557 -12.59 15.27 22.41
CA GLU A 557 -12.81 13.86 22.65
C GLU A 557 -14.16 13.35 22.12
N ASP A 558 -15.01 14.26 21.65
CA ASP A 558 -16.35 13.97 21.15
C ASP A 558 -16.46 14.17 19.64
N ILE A 559 -15.34 14.14 18.91
CA ILE A 559 -15.31 14.13 17.45
C ILE A 559 -16.09 12.92 16.91
N LEU A 560 -15.84 11.75 17.48
CA LEU A 560 -16.53 10.51 17.14
C LEU A 560 -17.52 10.13 18.23
N ARG A 561 -18.72 9.75 17.83
CA ARG A 561 -19.75 9.15 18.68
C ARG A 561 -19.58 7.64 18.73
N TYR A 562 -20.42 7.02 19.57
CA TYR A 562 -20.45 5.58 19.70
C TYR A 562 -20.69 4.88 18.35
N GLY A 563 -19.68 4.15 17.89
CA GLY A 563 -19.74 3.35 16.68
C GLY A 563 -19.49 4.10 15.37
N ASP A 564 -19.01 5.35 15.44
CA ASP A 564 -18.57 6.11 14.27
C ASP A 564 -17.26 5.56 13.69
N LEU A 565 -16.37 5.01 14.53
CA LEU A 565 -15.23 4.20 14.09
C LEU A 565 -15.58 2.71 14.19
N GLY A 566 -15.25 1.95 13.14
CA GLY A 566 -15.49 0.52 13.15
C GLY A 566 -14.87 -0.24 12.01
N GLY A 567 -15.19 -1.53 11.98
CA GLY A 567 -14.70 -2.48 11.00
C GLY A 567 -15.76 -3.50 10.60
N TRP A 568 -15.41 -4.38 9.68
CA TRP A 568 -16.26 -5.44 9.18
C TRP A 568 -15.72 -6.81 9.54
N ASN A 569 -16.63 -7.70 9.93
CA ASN A 569 -16.40 -9.15 9.95
C ASN A 569 -15.16 -9.63 10.73
N CYS A 570 -14.82 -9.00 11.86
CA CYS A 570 -13.79 -9.48 12.78
C CYS A 570 -14.36 -9.86 14.15
N GLU A 571 -13.62 -10.67 14.90
CA GLU A 571 -13.91 -10.92 16.30
C GLU A 571 -13.25 -9.84 17.17
N LEU A 572 -14.07 -8.96 17.74
CA LEU A 572 -13.60 -7.86 18.62
C LEU A 572 -13.56 -8.33 20.07
N ASP A 573 -12.37 -8.34 20.66
CA ASP A 573 -12.17 -8.47 22.11
C ASP A 573 -12.45 -7.13 22.80
N ARG A 574 -13.75 -6.82 22.93
CA ARG A 574 -14.22 -5.56 23.50
C ARG A 574 -13.83 -5.38 24.95
N LYS A 575 -13.80 -6.46 25.74
CA LYS A 575 -13.46 -6.40 27.17
C LYS A 575 -12.02 -5.95 27.34
N SER A 576 -11.09 -6.58 26.64
CA SER A 576 -9.69 -6.18 26.68
C SER A 576 -9.49 -4.77 26.16
N LEU A 577 -10.18 -4.39 25.08
CA LEU A 577 -10.09 -3.04 24.53
C LEU A 577 -10.50 -1.95 25.55
N LEU A 578 -11.61 -2.15 26.26
CA LEU A 578 -12.11 -1.19 27.25
C LEU A 578 -11.21 -1.10 28.50
N ASN A 579 -10.43 -2.14 28.81
CA ASN A 579 -9.49 -2.14 29.92
C ASN A 579 -8.24 -1.27 29.67
N GLU A 580 -8.00 -0.82 28.44
CA GLU A 580 -6.85 0.02 28.08
C GLU A 580 -7.08 1.52 28.38
N GLY A 581 -8.18 1.88 29.03
CA GLY A 581 -8.64 3.27 29.23
C GLY A 581 -7.91 4.09 30.30
N ASN A 582 -6.98 3.50 31.06
CA ASN A 582 -6.34 4.17 32.20
C ASN A 582 -5.58 5.45 31.83
N HIS A 583 -5.07 5.56 30.60
CA HIS A 583 -4.31 6.73 30.13
C HIS A 583 -5.12 7.57 29.11
N LYS A 584 -6.46 7.51 29.17
CA LYS A 584 -7.33 8.29 28.31
C LYS A 584 -7.01 9.78 28.44
N SER A 585 -6.53 10.38 27.36
CA SER A 585 -6.34 11.82 27.22
C SER A 585 -6.11 12.14 25.74
N PRO A 586 -6.57 13.31 25.25
CA PRO A 586 -6.53 13.67 23.83
C PRO A 586 -5.16 13.45 23.17
N LEU A 587 -4.07 13.73 23.89
CA LEU A 587 -2.70 13.68 23.38
C LEU A 587 -1.85 12.55 24.00
N MET A 588 -2.46 11.66 24.79
CA MET A 588 -1.75 10.54 25.42
C MET A 588 -2.22 9.18 24.89
N SER A 589 -3.47 9.09 24.43
CA SER A 589 -4.07 7.85 23.97
C SER A 589 -5.12 8.09 22.86
N TRP A 590 -5.26 7.11 21.95
CA TRP A 590 -6.37 7.02 20.99
C TRP A 590 -7.61 6.34 21.57
N PHE A 591 -7.63 6.08 22.88
CA PHE A 591 -8.71 5.35 23.54
C PHE A 591 -10.07 5.97 23.29
N THR A 592 -10.20 7.28 23.32
CA THR A 592 -11.46 7.97 23.11
C THR A 592 -12.07 7.64 21.73
N GLU A 593 -11.26 7.67 20.68
CA GLU A 593 -11.71 7.36 19.33
C GLU A 593 -11.97 5.86 19.13
N ILE A 594 -11.16 5.01 19.76
CA ILE A 594 -11.12 3.56 19.47
C ILE A 594 -11.96 2.72 20.43
N ALA A 595 -12.21 3.15 21.67
CA ALA A 595 -12.95 2.38 22.67
C ALA A 595 -14.37 1.99 22.20
N ASN A 596 -14.94 2.78 21.31
CA ASN A 596 -16.26 2.57 20.73
C ASN A 596 -16.24 1.83 19.38
N PHE A 597 -15.13 1.13 19.07
CA PHE A 597 -14.97 0.41 17.82
C PHE A 597 -16.14 -0.55 17.57
N LYS A 598 -16.84 -0.35 16.46
CA LYS A 598 -18.03 -1.13 16.11
C LYS A 598 -17.73 -2.14 15.00
N VAL A 599 -18.07 -3.40 15.25
CA VAL A 599 -18.04 -4.42 14.20
C VAL A 599 -19.38 -4.43 13.48
N LEU A 600 -19.35 -4.24 12.17
CA LEU A 600 -20.49 -4.37 11.27
C LEU A 600 -20.41 -5.70 10.53
N ASN A 601 -21.57 -6.37 10.42
CA ASN A 601 -21.70 -7.60 9.64
C ASN A 601 -22.09 -7.33 8.18
N ASP A 602 -22.59 -6.12 7.89
CA ASP A 602 -22.99 -5.68 6.55
C ASP A 602 -22.06 -4.57 6.06
N VAL A 603 -21.70 -4.64 4.77
CA VAL A 603 -20.88 -3.63 4.12
C VAL A 603 -21.77 -2.43 3.81
N ARG A 604 -21.84 -1.45 4.72
CA ARG A 604 -22.34 -0.10 4.39
C ARG A 604 -21.48 0.47 3.27
N LYS A 605 -22.11 1.21 2.34
CA LYS A 605 -21.39 1.97 1.32
C LYS A 605 -20.74 3.16 2.01
N CYS A 606 -19.43 3.24 1.89
CA CYS A 606 -18.66 4.41 2.26
C CYS A 606 -18.86 5.49 1.20
N ASP A 607 -18.90 6.75 1.60
CA ASP A 607 -18.93 7.87 0.67
C ASP A 607 -17.57 8.04 -0.02
N ILE A 608 -16.49 7.79 0.75
CA ILE A 608 -15.11 7.87 0.27
C ILE A 608 -14.37 6.60 0.67
N ILE A 609 -13.56 6.06 -0.25
CA ILE A 609 -12.65 4.94 0.03
C ILE A 609 -11.22 5.37 -0.25
N ILE A 610 -10.37 5.30 0.78
CA ILE A 610 -8.96 5.64 0.72
C ILE A 610 -8.15 4.34 0.69
N TYR A 611 -7.57 4.05 -0.47
CA TYR A 611 -6.73 2.87 -0.69
C TYR A 611 -5.28 3.07 -0.25
N LYS A 612 -4.79 4.32 -0.27
CA LYS A 612 -3.43 4.68 0.10
C LYS A 612 -3.25 4.58 1.63
N PRO A 613 -2.13 4.05 2.14
CA PRO A 613 -1.86 4.03 3.58
C PRO A 613 -1.96 5.43 4.17
N THR A 614 -2.72 5.57 5.26
CA THR A 614 -2.99 6.87 5.88
C THR A 614 -2.53 6.90 7.33
N TYR A 615 -1.68 7.86 7.67
CA TYR A 615 -1.25 8.12 9.03
C TYR A 615 -2.11 9.23 9.60
N ILE A 616 -2.85 8.94 10.67
CA ILE A 616 -3.65 9.90 11.41
C ILE A 616 -2.80 10.42 12.57
N ILE A 617 -2.69 11.74 12.68
CA ILE A 617 -1.88 12.43 13.69
C ILE A 617 -2.69 13.46 14.45
N LYS A 618 -2.53 13.50 15.78
CA LYS A 618 -2.96 14.61 16.63
C LYS A 618 -1.74 15.47 16.93
N LEU A 619 -1.83 16.76 16.59
CA LEU A 619 -0.73 17.70 16.80
C LEU A 619 -0.74 18.23 18.23
N ASP A 620 0.44 18.39 18.83
CA ASP A 620 0.60 19.11 20.10
C ASP A 620 0.32 20.59 19.89
N ALA A 621 1.21 21.37 19.31
CA ALA A 621 0.90 22.76 18.95
C ALA A 621 1.77 23.25 17.80
N THR A 622 1.13 23.88 16.80
CA THR A 622 1.82 24.37 15.58
C THR A 622 2.47 25.75 15.73
N VAL A 623 2.32 26.37 16.90
CA VAL A 623 2.69 27.77 17.17
C VAL A 623 4.20 27.98 17.30
N ASN A 624 4.94 26.99 17.77
CA ASN A 624 6.39 27.06 17.89
C ASN A 624 7.03 25.69 17.72
N MET A 625 8.34 25.69 17.46
CA MET A 625 9.05 24.46 17.13
C MET A 625 9.17 23.50 18.32
N TYR A 626 9.31 24.01 19.55
CA TYR A 626 9.43 23.15 20.74
C TYR A 626 8.21 22.26 20.93
N HIS A 627 7.00 22.79 20.77
CA HIS A 627 5.78 21.98 20.82
C HIS A 627 5.59 21.14 19.54
N HIS A 628 5.84 21.69 18.36
CA HIS A 628 5.56 20.95 17.13
C HIS A 628 6.57 19.83 16.84
N PHE A 629 7.79 19.91 17.38
CA PHE A 629 8.85 18.93 17.10
C PHE A 629 8.51 17.52 17.58
N CYS A 630 7.77 17.42 18.70
CA CYS A 630 7.33 16.13 19.20
C CYS A 630 6.40 15.41 18.21
N ASP A 631 5.63 16.15 17.39
CA ASP A 631 4.76 15.56 16.36
C ASP A 631 5.59 14.88 15.27
N PHE A 632 6.69 15.50 14.84
CA PHE A 632 7.56 14.96 13.80
C PHE A 632 8.38 13.77 14.28
N ILE A 633 8.97 13.84 15.49
CA ILE A 633 9.77 12.71 16.00
C ILE A 633 8.88 11.50 16.32
N ASN A 634 7.67 11.70 16.84
CA ASN A 634 6.72 10.61 17.07
C ASN A 634 6.19 10.02 15.75
N LEU A 635 6.04 10.83 14.70
CA LEU A 635 5.73 10.32 13.37
C LEU A 635 6.91 9.52 12.77
N TYR A 636 8.15 9.98 12.97
CA TYR A 636 9.35 9.23 12.57
C TYR A 636 9.43 7.87 13.28
N LEU A 637 9.17 7.86 14.59
CA LEU A 637 9.06 6.63 15.37
C LEU A 637 7.94 5.71 14.86
N THR A 638 6.79 6.29 14.48
CA THR A 638 5.66 5.55 13.90
C THR A 638 6.04 4.92 12.54
N LYS A 639 6.87 5.58 11.72
CA LYS A 639 7.41 5.00 10.48
C LYS A 639 8.34 3.81 10.76
N HIS A 640 9.24 3.94 11.72
CA HIS A 640 10.06 2.83 12.19
C HIS A 640 9.20 1.67 12.71
N PHE A 641 8.17 1.97 13.51
CA PHE A 641 7.22 0.98 14.01
C PHE A 641 6.63 0.17 12.85
N ASN A 642 6.14 0.85 11.81
CA ASN A 642 5.52 0.23 10.65
C ASN A 642 6.52 -0.36 9.64
N GLN A 643 7.83 -0.24 9.89
CA GLN A 643 8.91 -0.75 9.03
C GLN A 643 8.82 -0.29 7.57
N THR A 644 8.38 0.95 7.35
CA THR A 644 8.31 1.55 6.01
C THR A 644 8.64 3.03 6.05
N PHE A 645 9.47 3.45 5.09
CA PHE A 645 9.87 4.84 4.88
C PHE A 645 9.32 5.42 3.58
N SER A 646 8.33 4.76 2.96
CA SER A 646 7.67 5.31 1.78
C SER A 646 7.14 6.71 2.05
N LEU A 647 7.33 7.59 1.05
CA LEU A 647 6.74 8.93 1.03
C LEU A 647 5.39 8.93 0.33
N ASP A 648 4.98 7.83 -0.31
CA ASP A 648 3.65 7.71 -0.90
C ASP A 648 2.59 7.27 0.14
N ILE A 649 2.46 8.09 1.19
CA ILE A 649 1.48 7.90 2.26
C ILE A 649 0.64 9.15 2.41
N ASN A 650 -0.62 9.01 2.83
CA ASN A 650 -1.41 10.16 3.26
C ASN A 650 -1.10 10.48 4.73
N ILE A 651 -1.08 11.77 5.08
CA ILE A 651 -1.09 12.23 6.46
C ILE A 651 -2.39 12.98 6.67
N LEU A 652 -3.21 12.51 7.61
CA LEU A 652 -4.45 13.15 8.04
C LEU A 652 -4.26 13.75 9.43
N ILE A 653 -4.32 15.08 9.49
CA ILE A 653 -4.31 15.79 10.76
C ILE A 653 -5.71 15.71 11.37
N TRP A 654 -5.76 15.28 12.63
CA TRP A 654 -6.98 15.15 13.44
C TRP A 654 -7.43 16.53 13.97
N ASP A 655 -7.68 17.45 13.04
CA ASP A 655 -8.14 18.81 13.27
C ASP A 655 -8.97 19.22 12.04
N THR A 656 -9.93 20.12 12.25
CA THR A 656 -10.79 20.71 11.20
C THR A 656 -10.15 21.94 10.56
N TYR A 657 -9.15 22.54 11.21
CA TYR A 657 -8.39 23.63 10.61
C TYR A 657 -7.32 23.09 9.66
N PRO A 658 -7.28 23.59 8.40
CA PRO A 658 -6.19 23.27 7.49
C PRO A 658 -4.85 23.63 8.11
N TYR A 659 -3.88 22.73 7.99
CA TYR A 659 -2.57 22.94 8.58
C TYR A 659 -1.88 24.17 7.99
N ARG A 660 -1.47 25.07 8.88
CA ARG A 660 -0.64 26.23 8.57
C ARG A 660 0.40 26.41 9.66
N SER A 661 1.67 26.40 9.26
CA SER A 661 2.80 26.69 10.14
C SER A 661 4.04 26.97 9.30
N ASN A 662 4.99 27.73 9.86
CA ASN A 662 6.30 27.97 9.25
C ASN A 662 7.09 26.67 9.06
N PHE A 663 6.73 25.61 9.81
CA PHE A 663 7.38 24.30 9.76
C PHE A 663 6.81 23.38 8.68
N GLY A 664 5.90 23.87 7.82
CA GLY A 664 5.21 23.03 6.84
C GLY A 664 6.13 22.31 5.84
N SER A 665 7.33 22.84 5.57
CA SER A 665 8.32 22.16 4.71
C SER A 665 8.83 20.84 5.29
N VAL A 666 8.74 20.64 6.61
CA VAL A 666 9.17 19.40 7.28
C VAL A 666 8.33 18.21 6.85
N TRP A 667 7.07 18.42 6.48
CA TRP A 667 6.21 17.33 6.00
C TRP A 667 6.76 16.61 4.77
N ASN A 668 7.59 17.29 3.96
CA ASN A 668 8.24 16.69 2.78
C ASN A 668 9.20 15.54 3.15
N ALA A 669 9.68 15.50 4.41
CA ALA A 669 10.49 14.38 4.91
C ALA A 669 9.65 13.13 5.23
N PHE A 670 8.32 13.25 5.24
CA PHE A 670 7.40 12.18 5.63
C PHE A 670 6.42 11.80 4.53
N THR A 671 6.03 12.74 3.66
CA THR A 671 5.09 12.46 2.57
C THR A 671 5.33 13.36 1.36
N ARG A 672 5.06 12.82 0.16
CA ARG A 672 4.95 13.58 -1.10
C ARG A 672 3.52 14.05 -1.38
N ASN A 673 2.56 13.57 -0.59
CA ASN A 673 1.14 13.88 -0.73
C ASN A 673 0.78 15.15 0.05
N LYS A 674 -0.29 15.82 -0.39
CA LYS A 674 -0.85 16.96 0.34
C LYS A 674 -1.35 16.50 1.71
N ILE A 675 -1.11 17.32 2.73
CA ILE A 675 -1.63 17.12 4.08
C ILE A 675 -3.16 17.24 4.08
N LEU A 676 -3.82 16.24 4.65
CA LEU A 676 -5.27 16.16 4.78
C LEU A 676 -5.70 16.65 6.17
N ASP A 677 -6.93 17.15 6.27
CA ASP A 677 -7.57 17.58 7.51
C ASP A 677 -9.00 17.02 7.60
N LEU A 678 -9.61 17.10 8.79
CA LEU A 678 -10.95 16.54 9.03
C LEU A 678 -12.05 17.27 8.27
N GLN A 679 -11.85 18.55 7.93
CA GLN A 679 -12.86 19.34 7.22
C GLN A 679 -13.12 18.78 5.81
N MET A 680 -12.12 18.16 5.18
CA MET A 680 -12.26 17.47 3.90
C MET A 680 -13.30 16.32 3.92
N PHE A 681 -13.55 15.77 5.11
CA PHE A 681 -14.40 14.60 5.33
C PHE A 681 -15.69 14.92 6.09
N ARG A 682 -15.98 16.20 6.34
CA ARG A 682 -17.20 16.64 7.03
C ARG A 682 -18.45 16.00 6.43
N SER A 683 -19.26 15.37 7.29
CA SER A 683 -20.51 14.70 6.90
C SER A 683 -20.38 13.49 5.99
N LYS A 684 -19.23 12.80 6.01
CA LYS A 684 -18.99 11.63 5.17
C LYS A 684 -18.52 10.44 5.98
N MET A 685 -18.93 9.25 5.54
CA MET A 685 -18.34 8.00 5.98
C MET A 685 -17.14 7.66 5.09
N VAL A 686 -15.95 7.65 5.70
CA VAL A 686 -14.69 7.41 5.00
C VAL A 686 -14.14 6.05 5.39
N CYS A 687 -13.79 5.25 4.38
CA CYS A 687 -13.26 3.91 4.58
C CYS A 687 -11.79 3.84 4.20
N PHE A 688 -10.97 3.43 5.15
CA PHE A 688 -9.53 3.30 5.01
C PHE A 688 -9.15 1.84 4.81
N LYS A 689 -8.38 1.58 3.75
CA LYS A 689 -7.80 0.25 3.52
C LYS A 689 -6.70 -0.08 4.51
N ASP A 690 -5.82 0.86 4.76
CA ASP A 690 -4.74 0.78 5.75
C ASP A 690 -4.62 2.15 6.44
N VAL A 691 -4.75 2.15 7.76
CA VAL A 691 -4.68 3.35 8.58
C VAL A 691 -3.88 3.12 9.84
N ILE A 692 -3.07 4.10 10.21
CA ILE A 692 -2.22 4.08 11.39
C ILE A 692 -2.55 5.30 12.22
N PHE A 693 -2.98 5.06 13.45
CA PHE A 693 -3.10 6.08 14.48
C PHE A 693 -1.73 6.23 15.13
N SER A 694 -1.03 7.33 14.85
CA SER A 694 0.39 7.50 15.19
C SER A 694 0.65 7.53 16.69
N PHE A 695 1.91 7.39 17.09
CA PHE A 695 2.31 7.78 18.45
C PHE A 695 1.92 9.24 18.73
N LEU A 696 1.59 9.51 19.99
CA LEU A 696 1.02 10.77 20.42
C LEU A 696 2.04 11.64 21.17
N PRO A 697 1.91 12.97 21.13
CA PRO A 697 2.96 13.86 21.59
C PRO A 697 3.16 13.90 23.11
N ARG A 698 2.15 13.59 23.92
CA ARG A 698 2.17 13.77 25.39
C ARG A 698 2.08 12.46 26.17
N MET A 699 2.37 11.31 25.55
CA MET A 699 2.28 10.00 26.18
C MET A 699 2.99 9.95 27.54
N ILE A 700 2.40 9.26 28.52
CA ILE A 700 3.06 9.01 29.81
C ILE A 700 4.25 8.07 29.57
N PHE A 701 5.44 8.47 30.01
CA PHE A 701 6.69 7.82 29.62
C PHE A 701 6.80 7.76 28.08
N GLY A 702 6.50 8.88 27.43
CA GLY A 702 6.64 9.07 25.99
C GLY A 702 8.06 9.47 25.59
N LEU A 703 8.25 9.76 24.31
CA LEU A 703 9.47 10.37 23.81
C LEU A 703 9.26 11.89 23.67
N TYR A 704 10.33 12.65 23.90
CA TYR A 704 10.35 14.12 23.99
C TYR A 704 9.65 14.66 25.25
N TYR A 705 8.33 14.53 25.36
CA TYR A 705 7.58 14.94 26.56
C TYR A 705 7.38 13.75 27.51
N ASN A 706 7.44 14.01 28.83
CA ASN A 706 7.26 13.03 29.89
C ASN A 706 8.22 11.83 29.80
N MET A 707 9.36 12.00 29.12
CA MET A 707 10.35 10.96 28.89
C MET A 707 11.25 10.81 30.14
N PRO A 708 11.39 9.60 30.70
CA PRO A 708 12.29 9.37 31.83
C PRO A 708 13.74 9.28 31.32
N LEU A 709 14.42 10.42 31.28
CA LEU A 709 15.81 10.53 30.83
C LEU A 709 16.77 10.29 32.00
N ILE A 710 17.40 9.12 32.04
CA ILE A 710 18.37 8.78 33.08
C ILE A 710 19.55 9.76 33.07
N PRO A 711 20.00 10.29 34.23
CA PRO A 711 21.18 11.16 34.33
C PRO A 711 22.47 10.52 33.80
N GLY A 712 23.44 11.34 33.43
CA GLY A 712 24.79 10.90 33.03
C GLY A 712 24.90 10.29 31.63
N CYS A 713 23.80 10.06 30.93
CA CYS A 713 23.78 9.60 29.53
C CYS A 713 23.38 10.72 28.54
N ARG A 714 23.88 10.60 27.30
CA ARG A 714 23.66 11.51 26.17
C ARG A 714 23.78 10.78 24.82
N SER A 715 23.51 11.49 23.73
CA SER A 715 23.66 11.06 22.34
C SER A 715 22.71 9.91 21.94
N SER A 716 21.40 10.16 22.03
CA SER A 716 20.38 9.21 21.59
C SER A 716 20.51 8.90 20.10
N GLY A 717 20.61 7.61 19.78
CA GLY A 717 20.64 7.11 18.41
C GLY A 717 19.38 7.47 17.63
N LEU A 718 18.20 7.42 18.27
CA LEU A 718 16.93 7.86 17.70
C LEU A 718 16.95 9.34 17.30
N PHE A 719 17.36 10.24 18.20
CA PHE A 719 17.39 11.67 17.90
C PHE A 719 18.44 12.02 16.84
N ARG A 720 19.59 11.34 16.87
CA ARG A 720 20.63 11.51 15.85
C ARG A 720 20.17 11.00 14.48
N ALA A 721 19.53 9.83 14.43
CA ALA A 721 18.94 9.31 13.19
C ALA A 721 17.84 10.23 12.67
N PHE A 722 16.96 10.70 13.54
CA PHE A 722 15.91 11.64 13.16
C PHE A 722 16.46 12.94 12.57
N ASN A 723 17.48 13.53 13.20
CA ASN A 723 18.19 14.69 12.66
C ASN A 723 18.72 14.42 11.25
N ARG A 724 19.43 13.31 11.04
CA ARG A 724 20.00 12.96 9.73
C ARG A 724 18.92 12.73 8.68
N HIS A 725 17.81 12.10 9.05
CA HIS A 725 16.64 11.92 8.18
C HIS A 725 16.10 13.28 7.73
N LEU A 726 15.86 14.21 8.66
CA LEU A 726 15.38 15.55 8.31
C LEU A 726 16.37 16.29 7.41
N LEU A 727 17.67 16.31 7.76
CA LEU A 727 18.67 17.03 6.97
C LEU A 727 18.82 16.46 5.55
N HIS A 728 18.70 15.14 5.37
CA HIS A 728 18.72 14.50 4.05
C HIS A 728 17.59 14.99 3.14
N TYR A 729 16.38 15.10 3.67
CA TYR A 729 15.22 15.57 2.91
C TYR A 729 15.17 17.08 2.72
N LEU A 730 15.73 17.83 3.67
CA LEU A 730 15.67 19.28 3.68
C LEU A 730 16.90 19.92 2.99
N ASN A 731 17.95 19.17 2.66
CA ASN A 731 19.14 19.71 2.01
C ASN A 731 19.60 18.78 0.87
N GLN A 732 19.20 19.09 -0.37
CA GLN A 732 19.38 18.25 -1.58
C GLN A 732 20.84 18.03 -2.05
N SER A 733 21.83 18.22 -1.19
CA SER A 733 23.22 17.90 -1.50
C SER A 733 23.99 17.61 -0.21
N SER A 734 24.06 16.31 0.11
CA SER A 734 25.06 15.70 0.97
C SER A 734 25.07 16.18 2.43
N SER A 735 24.22 15.58 3.27
CA SER A 735 24.28 15.75 4.74
C SER A 735 25.66 15.41 5.34
N GLU A 736 26.50 14.67 4.63
CA GLU A 736 27.89 14.37 5.01
C GLU A 736 28.90 15.48 4.58
N GLN A 737 28.56 16.37 3.64
CA GLN A 737 29.44 17.47 3.21
C GLN A 737 29.22 18.78 3.96
N LEU A 738 28.19 18.89 4.82
CA LEU A 738 28.05 20.06 5.72
C LEU A 738 29.14 20.11 6.80
N ILE A 739 29.93 19.06 6.92
CA ILE A 739 31.14 18.97 7.75
C ILE A 739 32.36 18.96 6.81
N SER A 740 32.48 19.95 5.91
CA SER A 740 33.74 20.16 5.21
C SER A 740 34.81 20.55 6.24
N LYS A 741 35.72 19.63 6.51
CA LYS A 741 36.87 19.74 7.44
C LYS A 741 37.85 20.91 7.19
N ASN A 742 37.55 21.82 6.27
CA ASN A 742 38.45 22.90 5.85
C ASN A 742 37.94 24.31 6.17
N ASP A 743 36.86 24.48 6.96
CA ASP A 743 36.55 25.79 7.52
C ASP A 743 37.15 25.88 8.94
N SER A 744 38.13 26.77 9.10
CA SER A 744 38.80 27.03 10.38
C SER A 744 38.04 28.04 11.25
N LYS A 745 36.92 28.61 10.75
CA LYS A 745 36.15 29.60 11.50
C LYS A 745 35.11 28.96 12.42
N ILE A 746 35.09 29.41 13.68
CA ILE A 746 34.04 29.13 14.67
C ILE A 746 32.89 30.10 14.45
N ARG A 747 31.68 29.59 14.26
CA ARG A 747 30.47 30.39 14.04
C ARG A 747 29.61 30.43 15.29
N ILE A 748 29.42 31.64 15.82
CA ILE A 748 28.61 31.93 16.99
C ILE A 748 27.34 32.64 16.53
N ILE A 749 26.19 32.10 16.91
CA ILE A 749 24.91 32.75 16.69
C ILE A 749 24.29 33.13 18.01
N PHE A 750 24.03 34.43 18.16
CA PHE A 750 23.23 34.98 19.23
C PHE A 750 21.77 35.06 18.77
N LEU A 751 20.89 34.29 19.40
CA LEU A 751 19.46 34.31 19.14
C LEU A 751 18.82 35.48 19.89
N LYS A 752 18.56 36.56 19.14
CA LYS A 752 17.77 37.68 19.63
C LYS A 752 16.29 37.33 19.64
N ARG A 753 15.51 38.03 20.47
CA ARG A 753 14.05 37.85 20.56
C ARG A 753 13.34 39.18 20.41
N GLU A 754 12.44 39.25 19.44
CA GLU A 754 11.52 40.39 19.26
C GLU A 754 10.24 40.25 20.11
N THR A 755 10.16 39.27 21.02
CA THR A 755 9.01 39.05 21.90
C THR A 755 8.99 40.02 23.08
N LYS A 756 7.80 40.35 23.61
CA LYS A 756 7.66 41.24 24.79
C LYS A 756 8.36 40.73 26.05
N HIS A 757 8.48 39.40 26.19
CA HIS A 757 9.06 38.74 27.36
C HIS A 757 10.37 38.03 27.02
N ARG A 758 11.20 37.76 28.05
CA ARG A 758 12.44 36.99 27.95
C ARG A 758 13.39 37.57 26.89
N ARG A 759 13.68 38.86 26.98
CA ARG A 759 14.67 39.56 26.15
C ARG A 759 15.97 39.77 26.93
N VAL A 760 17.08 39.85 26.22
CA VAL A 760 18.36 40.34 26.76
C VAL A 760 18.48 41.81 26.40
N LEU A 761 18.39 42.70 27.39
CA LEU A 761 18.23 44.14 27.17
C LEU A 761 19.50 44.82 26.65
N ASN A 762 20.67 44.34 27.07
CA ASN A 762 21.97 44.86 26.64
C ASN A 762 22.69 43.94 25.65
N GLN A 763 21.94 43.19 24.82
CA GLN A 763 22.51 42.20 23.90
C GLN A 763 23.57 42.76 22.94
N GLU A 764 23.40 44.01 22.46
CA GLU A 764 24.37 44.67 21.58
C GLU A 764 25.71 44.89 22.30
N GLU A 765 25.67 45.34 23.55
CA GLU A 765 26.86 45.53 24.40
C GLU A 765 27.60 44.20 24.63
N LEU A 766 26.86 43.10 24.85
CA LEU A 766 27.45 41.77 25.04
C LEU A 766 28.20 41.30 23.78
N ILE A 767 27.62 41.51 22.60
CA ILE A 767 28.22 41.14 21.31
C ILE A 767 29.46 42.00 21.05
N GLU A 768 29.38 43.32 21.24
CA GLU A 768 30.50 44.23 21.08
C GLU A 768 31.66 43.87 22.02
N ARG A 769 31.35 43.54 23.28
CA ARG A 769 32.39 43.15 24.25
C ARG A 769 33.04 41.81 23.88
N LEU A 770 32.27 40.85 23.38
CA LEU A 770 32.79 39.58 22.89
C LEU A 770 33.72 39.80 21.68
N GLU A 771 33.31 40.62 20.71
CA GLU A 771 34.14 40.98 19.56
C GLU A 771 35.43 41.68 19.97
N GLN A 772 35.37 42.60 20.92
CA GLN A 772 36.54 43.27 21.47
C GLN A 772 37.48 42.26 22.14
N LYS A 773 36.94 41.33 22.94
CA LYS A 773 37.75 40.31 23.60
C LYS A 773 38.45 39.39 22.59
N LEU A 774 37.76 39.02 21.52
CA LEU A 774 38.33 38.23 20.42
C LEU A 774 39.45 38.97 19.68
N LYS A 775 39.36 40.30 19.54
CA LYS A 775 40.45 41.13 19.02
C LYS A 775 41.65 41.15 19.98
N GLU A 776 41.42 41.29 21.29
CA GLU A 776 42.47 41.27 22.32
C GLU A 776 43.28 39.95 22.26
N VAL A 777 42.62 38.81 22.06
CA VAL A 777 43.27 37.49 21.97
C VAL A 777 43.70 37.09 20.55
N ARG A 778 43.59 38.00 19.56
CA ARG A 778 43.94 37.78 18.14
C ARG A 778 43.21 36.60 17.47
N GLN A 779 41.96 36.37 17.85
CA GLN A 779 41.09 35.32 17.28
C GLN A 779 39.91 35.87 16.46
N ASN A 780 39.83 37.18 16.27
CA ASN A 780 38.73 37.84 15.55
C ASN A 780 38.54 37.36 14.09
N ASP A 781 39.61 36.90 13.43
CA ASP A 781 39.51 36.37 12.05
C ASP A 781 39.07 34.89 12.02
N GLN A 782 39.16 34.21 13.17
CA GLN A 782 38.79 32.80 13.35
C GLN A 782 37.36 32.64 13.89
N VAL A 783 36.68 33.71 14.28
CA VAL A 783 35.33 33.64 14.86
C VAL A 783 34.39 34.55 14.09
N GLU A 784 33.26 34.01 13.66
CA GLU A 784 32.16 34.75 13.03
C GLU A 784 30.99 34.85 14.01
N ILE A 785 30.61 36.06 14.40
CA ILE A 785 29.46 36.30 15.29
C ILE A 785 28.31 36.89 14.49
N LYS A 786 27.11 36.33 14.67
CA LYS A 786 25.87 36.85 14.06
C LYS A 786 24.74 36.92 15.07
N SER A 787 24.00 38.03 15.08
CA SER A 787 22.75 38.18 15.83
C SER A 787 21.55 37.92 14.90
N ILE A 788 20.73 36.93 15.23
CA ILE A 788 19.65 36.45 14.34
C ILE A 788 18.36 36.27 15.15
N ASP A 789 17.22 36.62 14.54
CA ASP A 789 15.88 36.29 15.04
C ASP A 789 15.23 35.24 14.15
N PHE A 790 14.99 34.04 14.69
CA PHE A 790 14.25 32.98 14.01
C PHE A 790 12.74 33.23 14.13
N ASN A 791 12.26 34.22 13.38
CA ASN A 791 10.84 34.56 13.30
C ASN A 791 10.22 34.15 11.96
N HIS A 792 8.95 34.51 11.75
CA HIS A 792 8.18 34.15 10.55
C HIS A 792 8.67 34.80 9.25
N ARG A 793 9.54 35.82 9.33
CA ARG A 793 10.12 36.48 8.14
C ARG A 793 11.25 35.65 7.53
N MET A 794 11.88 34.78 8.31
CA MET A 794 12.89 33.84 7.83
C MET A 794 12.27 32.47 7.58
N SER A 795 12.42 31.94 6.37
CA SER A 795 11.87 30.62 6.05
C SER A 795 12.50 29.54 6.93
N PHE A 796 11.73 28.52 7.31
CA PHE A 796 12.25 27.47 8.19
C PHE A 796 13.46 26.73 7.60
N MET A 797 13.51 26.61 6.27
CA MET A 797 14.65 26.02 5.55
C MET A 797 15.94 26.84 5.75
N GLU A 798 15.82 28.16 5.72
CA GLU A 798 16.93 29.07 5.98
C GLU A 798 17.38 28.99 7.44
N GLN A 799 16.43 28.92 8.38
CA GLN A 799 16.73 28.73 9.80
C GLN A 799 17.53 27.43 10.02
N ILE A 800 17.13 26.30 9.42
CA ILE A 800 17.89 25.03 9.49
C ILE A 800 19.28 25.17 8.86
N LYS A 801 19.40 25.81 7.70
CA LYS A 801 20.70 26.00 7.03
C LYS A 801 21.68 26.76 7.93
N ILE A 802 21.18 27.76 8.65
CA ILE A 802 21.94 28.53 9.62
C ILE A 802 22.30 27.64 10.83
N SER A 803 21.31 26.99 11.45
CA SER A 803 21.53 26.12 12.63
C SER A 803 22.51 24.99 12.38
N SER A 804 22.43 24.33 11.21
CA SER A 804 23.32 23.22 10.81
C SER A 804 24.79 23.60 10.62
N ARG A 805 25.08 24.90 10.60
CA ARG A 805 26.42 25.47 10.46
C ARG A 805 26.86 26.23 11.71
N THR A 806 26.04 26.23 12.76
CA THR A 806 26.28 26.99 13.99
C THR A 806 27.03 26.14 15.00
N ASP A 807 28.26 26.53 15.32
CA ASP A 807 29.10 25.82 16.29
C ASP A 807 28.68 26.16 17.71
N ILE A 808 28.35 27.43 17.99
CA ILE A 808 27.85 27.88 19.29
C ILE A 808 26.55 28.65 19.10
N LEU A 809 25.45 28.11 19.64
CA LEU A 809 24.14 28.74 19.65
C LEU A 809 23.89 29.33 21.03
N ILE A 810 23.79 30.65 21.12
CA ILE A 810 23.61 31.39 22.36
C ILE A 810 22.20 31.98 22.39
N GLY A 811 21.49 31.85 23.50
CA GLY A 811 20.22 32.56 23.68
C GLY A 811 19.60 32.33 25.05
N ILE A 812 18.58 33.13 25.36
CA ILE A 812 17.75 32.96 26.56
C ILE A 812 16.66 31.91 26.34
N HIS A 813 16.24 31.23 27.40
CA HIS A 813 15.24 30.15 27.37
C HIS A 813 14.02 30.42 26.47
N GLY A 814 13.84 29.58 25.45
CA GLY A 814 12.64 29.54 24.62
C GLY A 814 12.81 28.80 23.30
N ALA A 815 11.71 28.70 22.53
CA ALA A 815 11.59 27.77 21.40
C ALA A 815 12.65 27.92 20.29
N GLY A 816 13.35 29.06 20.21
CA GLY A 816 14.51 29.22 19.33
C GLY A 816 15.67 28.29 19.69
N LEU A 817 15.86 27.93 20.96
CA LEU A 817 16.91 26.99 21.39
C LEU A 817 16.65 25.55 20.92
N THR A 818 15.42 25.22 20.48
CA THR A 818 15.12 23.93 19.85
C THR A 818 15.95 23.71 18.57
N HIS A 819 16.52 24.77 17.99
CA HIS A 819 17.45 24.68 16.85
C HIS A 819 18.76 23.94 17.18
N THR A 820 19.07 23.69 18.45
CA THR A 820 20.18 22.80 18.85
C THR A 820 20.07 21.40 18.23
N LEU A 821 18.85 20.94 17.94
CA LEU A 821 18.60 19.68 17.25
C LEU A 821 19.22 19.63 15.85
N PHE A 822 19.42 20.78 15.21
CA PHE A 822 20.00 20.87 13.87
C PHE A 822 21.48 21.23 13.89
N GLN A 823 22.07 21.61 15.04
CA GLN A 823 23.51 21.88 15.15
C GLN A 823 24.36 20.67 14.75
N PRO A 824 25.63 20.90 14.34
CA PRO A 824 26.63 19.85 14.22
C PRO A 824 26.75 19.01 15.50
N ASP A 825 27.26 17.78 15.39
CA ASP A 825 27.39 16.88 16.55
C ASP A 825 28.34 17.42 17.64
N TYR A 826 29.28 18.28 17.26
CA TYR A 826 30.19 18.97 18.16
C TYR A 826 29.67 20.34 18.62
N GLY A 827 28.44 20.72 18.22
CA GLY A 827 27.86 22.01 18.54
C GLY A 827 27.62 22.20 20.04
N VAL A 828 27.64 23.47 20.45
CA VAL A 828 27.40 23.93 21.82
C VAL A 828 26.10 24.74 21.85
N LEU A 829 25.20 24.38 22.76
CA LEU A 829 24.08 25.21 23.17
C LEU A 829 24.46 25.95 24.44
N PHE A 830 24.43 27.28 24.38
CA PHE A 830 24.57 28.14 25.52
C PHE A 830 23.22 28.77 25.88
N GLU A 831 22.57 28.19 26.88
CA GLU A 831 21.40 28.79 27.49
C GLU A 831 21.83 29.83 28.52
N LEU A 832 21.64 31.10 28.18
CA LEU A 832 22.08 32.24 28.97
C LEU A 832 21.39 32.27 30.34
N TYR A 833 20.07 32.10 30.32
CA TYR A 833 19.25 31.98 31.52
C TYR A 833 18.11 31.03 31.22
N ASN A 834 17.96 30.02 32.08
CA ASN A 834 17.05 28.89 31.91
C ASN A 834 15.63 29.12 32.47
N CYS A 835 15.34 30.32 32.99
CA CYS A 835 14.05 30.64 33.59
C CYS A 835 13.61 29.62 34.67
N GLU A 836 14.56 29.12 35.47
CA GLU A 836 14.33 28.13 36.52
C GLU A 836 13.91 26.73 36.02
N ASP A 837 13.96 26.50 34.70
CA ASP A 837 13.73 25.21 34.06
C ASP A 837 15.02 24.71 33.38
N GLU A 838 15.99 24.30 34.20
CA GLU A 838 17.32 23.87 33.73
C GLU A 838 17.24 22.63 32.84
N SER A 839 16.30 21.73 33.11
CA SER A 839 16.25 20.42 32.44
C SER A 839 15.77 20.53 30.99
N CYS A 840 14.88 21.47 30.67
CA CYS A 840 14.20 21.56 29.38
C CYS A 840 15.14 21.51 28.15
N TYR A 841 16.08 22.46 28.03
CA TYR A 841 17.01 22.49 26.89
C TYR A 841 18.31 21.72 27.15
N LYS A 842 18.69 21.52 28.41
CA LYS A 842 19.78 20.62 28.80
C LYS A 842 19.50 19.19 28.35
N ASP A 843 18.31 18.67 28.62
CA ASP A 843 17.92 17.33 28.22
C ASP A 843 17.76 17.20 26.71
N LEU A 844 17.31 18.26 26.03
CA LEU A 844 17.28 18.30 24.57
C LEU A 844 18.68 18.21 23.96
N ALA A 845 19.64 18.97 24.50
CA ALA A 845 21.04 18.92 24.08
C ALA A 845 21.65 17.54 24.38
N ARG A 846 21.36 16.96 25.56
CA ARG A 846 21.78 15.59 25.92
C ARG A 846 21.22 14.56 24.96
N LEU A 847 19.94 14.62 24.61
CA LEU A 847 19.33 13.73 23.62
C LEU A 847 20.00 13.85 22.26
N ARG A 848 20.25 15.08 21.80
CA ARG A 848 20.93 15.33 20.52
C ARG A 848 22.40 14.91 20.53
N GLY A 849 23.04 14.94 21.70
CA GLY A 849 24.47 14.74 21.90
C GLY A 849 25.32 16.01 21.77
N THR A 850 24.68 17.19 21.71
CA THR A 850 25.38 18.48 21.72
C THR A 850 25.86 18.84 23.12
N HIS A 851 26.86 19.70 23.20
CA HIS A 851 27.33 20.23 24.47
C HIS A 851 26.35 21.28 24.99
N TYR A 852 26.03 21.24 26.28
CA TYR A 852 25.18 22.21 26.93
C TYR A 852 25.99 22.97 27.97
N ILE A 853 25.91 24.30 27.91
CA ILE A 853 26.43 25.19 28.94
C ILE A 853 25.34 26.18 29.35
N THR A 854 25.36 26.52 30.63
CA THR A 854 24.52 27.58 31.19
C THR A 854 25.37 28.45 32.08
N TRP A 855 24.97 29.70 32.23
CA TRP A 855 25.65 30.60 33.14
C TRP A 855 25.44 30.16 34.59
N LYS A 856 26.52 30.15 35.38
CA LYS A 856 26.49 29.67 36.77
C LYS A 856 26.36 30.80 37.79
N ASP A 857 26.97 31.94 37.51
CA ASP A 857 26.97 33.08 38.43
C ASP A 857 25.70 33.90 38.28
N LYS A 858 24.71 33.61 39.14
CA LYS A 858 23.43 34.31 39.10
C LYS A 858 23.53 35.81 39.42
N THR A 859 24.61 36.26 40.05
CA THR A 859 24.82 37.69 40.38
C THR A 859 25.04 38.56 39.15
N LYS A 860 25.33 37.94 38.00
CA LYS A 860 25.52 38.62 36.72
C LYS A 860 24.22 38.90 35.97
N PHE A 861 23.08 38.45 36.50
CA PHE A 861 21.77 38.68 35.91
C PHE A 861 20.92 39.61 36.76
N GLU A 862 20.31 40.60 36.11
CA GLU A 862 19.29 41.43 36.70
C GLU A 862 17.99 41.27 35.91
N ALA A 863 16.91 40.87 36.59
CA ALA A 863 15.61 40.64 35.98
C ALA A 863 14.73 41.89 36.08
N PHE A 864 14.14 42.30 34.96
CA PHE A 864 13.22 43.42 34.85
C PHE A 864 11.80 42.91 34.57
N VAL A 865 10.83 43.39 35.34
CA VAL A 865 9.40 43.14 35.17
C VAL A 865 8.77 44.34 34.47
N ASP A 866 7.98 44.09 33.43
CA ASP A 866 7.28 45.13 32.67
C ASP A 866 5.87 45.31 33.26
N ASP A 867 5.65 46.38 34.04
CA ASP A 867 4.48 46.62 34.92
C ASP A 867 3.19 47.08 34.21
N HIS A 868 3.02 46.79 32.92
CA HIS A 868 1.85 47.24 32.16
C HIS A 868 0.91 46.07 31.77
N ASN A 869 0.10 45.56 32.73
CA ASN A 869 -1.30 45.11 32.54
C ASN A 869 -1.84 44.35 33.77
N ASP A 870 -2.60 45.04 34.63
CA ASP A 870 -3.26 44.48 35.83
C ASP A 870 -4.57 43.68 35.55
N LEU A 871 -4.96 43.50 34.28
CA LEU A 871 -6.26 42.92 33.91
C LEU A 871 -6.32 41.38 33.85
N ASP A 872 -5.18 40.67 33.88
CA ASP A 872 -5.14 39.20 33.73
C ASP A 872 -5.11 38.41 35.06
N LYS A 873 -5.05 39.06 36.22
CA LYS A 873 -4.97 38.36 37.52
C LYS A 873 -6.22 37.55 37.89
N ASN A 874 -7.39 37.86 37.33
CA ASN A 874 -8.66 37.24 37.72
C ASN A 874 -9.15 36.08 36.83
N LEU A 875 -8.47 35.77 35.72
CA LEU A 875 -8.88 34.71 34.77
C LEU A 875 -8.13 33.37 34.94
N LEU A 876 -7.10 33.32 35.79
CA LEU A 876 -6.23 32.14 35.96
C LEU A 876 -6.69 31.16 37.05
N GLY A 877 -7.94 31.27 37.51
CA GLY A 877 -8.53 30.38 38.49
C GLY A 877 -9.16 29.13 37.87
N LYS A 878 -8.34 28.14 37.46
CA LYS A 878 -8.55 26.66 37.57
C LYS A 878 -7.86 25.87 36.44
N HIS A 879 -6.81 25.15 36.84
CA HIS A 879 -6.19 23.99 36.16
C HIS A 879 -5.50 24.19 34.80
N THR A 880 -4.27 24.72 34.79
CA THR A 880 -3.12 24.19 34.01
C THR A 880 -1.83 24.87 34.45
N LEU A 881 -0.74 24.11 34.49
CA LEU A 881 0.56 24.46 35.09
C LEU A 881 1.17 25.76 34.54
N ASN A 882 1.66 26.59 35.49
CA ASN A 882 2.43 27.83 35.35
C ASN A 882 3.45 27.83 34.19
N LEU A 883 3.21 28.66 33.16
CA LEU A 883 4.23 29.06 32.17
C LEU A 883 3.99 30.51 31.74
N SER A 884 4.15 31.46 32.65
CA SER A 884 4.24 32.89 32.30
C SER A 884 5.31 33.59 33.15
N ILE A 885 6.58 33.33 32.85
CA ILE A 885 7.68 34.18 33.30
C ILE A 885 7.82 35.32 32.28
N THR A 886 7.45 36.52 32.73
CA THR A 886 7.41 37.77 31.95
C THR A 886 8.75 38.53 31.94
N ASN A 887 9.75 38.05 32.68
CA ASN A 887 10.98 38.80 32.99
C ASN A 887 11.92 38.95 31.77
N SER A 888 12.43 40.16 31.55
CA SER A 888 13.60 40.43 30.69
C SER A 888 14.86 40.53 31.53
N ILE A 889 16.06 40.39 30.95
CA ILE A 889 17.31 40.31 31.72
C ILE A 889 18.38 41.24 31.15
N GLN A 890 19.13 41.91 32.04
CA GLN A 890 20.38 42.59 31.72
C GLN A 890 21.56 41.82 32.31
N MET A 891 22.69 41.77 31.57
CA MET A 891 23.90 41.08 32.01
C MET A 891 25.03 42.04 32.36
N ASN A 892 25.56 41.93 33.57
CA ASN A 892 26.57 42.87 34.08
C ASN A 892 28.04 42.50 33.71
N SER A 893 28.29 41.32 33.13
CA SER A 893 29.59 40.97 32.53
C SER A 893 29.51 39.72 31.63
N PHE A 894 29.86 39.85 30.34
CA PHE A 894 29.81 38.76 29.36
C PHE A 894 31.16 38.08 29.07
N ALA A 895 32.26 38.79 29.28
CA ALA A 895 33.60 38.43 28.83
C ALA A 895 34.34 37.46 29.75
#